data_AF-A0A0A8WU02-F1
#
_entry.id   AF-A0A0A8WU02-F1
#
_cell.length_a   1.000
_cell.length_b   1.000
_cell.length_c   1.000
_cell.angle_alpha   90.00
_cell.angle_beta   90.00
_cell.angle_gamma   90.00
#
_symmetry.space_group_name_H-M   'P 1'
#
loop_
_entity.id
_entity.type
_entity.pdbx_description
1 polymer ?
#
loop_
_entity_poly.entity_id
_entity_poly.type
_entity_poly.pdbx_seq_one_letter_code
_entity_poly.pdbx_strand_id
1 'polypeptide(L)'
;MSAKPKDHRPKVLSFRPTLDGLNIAARQHVLWPCHAFNISIPHKKKSGLNVFEETVLKITEIESGDTEKIAQFTCLEKELVAFIQNRLNQLSLLNDRYELSERGREILNEWQNKSDGNVEYTVATVLIDLLSGKLLPYVSTEQLSYKKISRIGDKGFIDFLTNPTNEKSRVSARMIRPAKDSFWKTVPDSNDIIRAIRDFQKKYKRHALLNQDVDLYPPPVPKAEAISLHENPELVYLHCRVLVQIGNSDLLVTDGCGFGFSESFANYLTSQNWQWIIDLKSKGVVDRLTPDQSNEEDEDEFSASGGLDNYPSIARPLRRAQKYLTDAKNIDVDSSNDEQELARLTGLAVVSLYEAIEWSLRFVVSDNPVAHWEHLFSSQSYRENDKILRLFATKIGFDASGSVKVLLQVKPGKIRAIDRGVPEMQPLLALAIAGAIDDPNHPLRHLAVEDSGGLSFINILKEVRDPVSHGNSINFTLSTEILECYRDRTVRLIRALIPEITEGKDPYVSKTKYDRDIDQIRLKARIELDKSLGLGFVQAISPALREELIKLTILSQTPALDNEQLQRFINMLASIMQLSLFEVVKDRKSSVINQTTLRDEAIEKIVQSGFYPASNSIPEQISTVNTKRIYLAVQGSSTTLGAQLLAVFLLGSESELVQLQKSDPAFVDFVAKLIRLRGHGNKQQSDFSRGDMEPLKYKVFKSIKIITEVF
;
A
#
# COMPACT_ATOMS: atom_id res chain seq x y z
N MET A 1 47.84 -17.74 3.74
CA MET A 1 46.53 -17.41 4.33
C MET A 1 45.47 -18.28 3.68
N SER A 2 44.87 -19.19 4.45
CA SER A 2 43.88 -20.16 3.95
C SER A 2 42.58 -19.44 3.59
N ALA A 3 42.17 -19.50 2.31
CA ALA A 3 40.90 -18.96 1.85
C ALA A 3 39.76 -19.75 2.54
N LYS A 4 38.97 -19.07 3.37
CA LYS A 4 37.76 -19.67 3.96
C LYS A 4 36.89 -20.27 2.83
N PRO A 5 36.36 -21.49 2.99
CA PRO A 5 35.46 -22.08 2.00
C PRO A 5 34.25 -21.15 1.80
N LYS A 6 33.97 -20.78 0.55
CA LYS A 6 32.79 -20.00 0.20
C LYS A 6 31.55 -20.83 0.54
N ASP A 7 30.74 -20.36 1.48
CA ASP A 7 29.44 -20.96 1.77
C ASP A 7 28.54 -20.78 0.53
N HIS A 8 28.23 -21.88 -0.15
CA HIS A 8 27.41 -21.91 -1.36
C HIS A 8 25.89 -21.90 -1.07
N ARG A 9 25.49 -21.78 0.20
CA ARG A 9 24.09 -21.73 0.58
C ARG A 9 23.43 -20.42 0.11
N PRO A 10 22.12 -20.42 -0.21
CA PRO A 10 21.39 -19.21 -0.58
C PRO A 10 21.53 -18.12 0.48
N LYS A 11 21.66 -16.87 0.05
CA LYS A 11 21.75 -15.74 0.97
C LYS A 11 20.37 -15.14 1.19
N VAL A 12 19.82 -15.31 2.39
CA VAL A 12 18.45 -14.90 2.71
C VAL A 12 18.45 -13.64 3.56
N LEU A 13 17.72 -12.61 3.12
CA LEU A 13 17.40 -11.41 3.89
C LEU A 13 15.97 -11.53 4.39
N SER A 14 15.72 -11.14 5.63
CA SER A 14 14.37 -11.22 6.22
C SER A 14 14.14 -10.03 7.13
N PHE A 15 13.14 -9.24 6.75
CA PHE A 15 12.62 -8.10 7.49
C PHE A 15 11.29 -8.48 8.15
N ARG A 16 10.93 -7.77 9.23
CA ARG A 16 9.64 -7.94 9.88
C ARG A 16 8.61 -7.09 9.12
N PRO A 17 7.58 -7.69 8.49
CA PRO A 17 6.51 -6.93 7.86
C PRO A 17 5.48 -6.50 8.90
N THR A 18 4.86 -5.35 8.68
CA THR A 18 3.64 -4.93 9.39
C THR A 18 2.43 -5.63 8.77
N LEU A 19 1.80 -6.53 9.50
CA LEU A 19 0.60 -7.28 9.07
C LEU A 19 -0.61 -7.05 9.99
N ASP A 20 -0.53 -6.09 10.91
CA ASP A 20 -1.61 -5.75 11.83
C ASP A 20 -2.91 -5.41 11.06
N GLY A 21 -4.05 -5.83 11.61
CA GLY A 21 -5.38 -5.56 11.04
C GLY A 21 -5.80 -6.50 9.90
N LEU A 22 -4.91 -7.38 9.43
CA LEU A 22 -5.27 -8.35 8.38
C LEU A 22 -5.81 -9.66 8.95
N ASN A 23 -7.02 -10.02 8.51
CA ASN A 23 -7.60 -11.32 8.80
C ASN A 23 -7.03 -12.38 7.85
N ILE A 24 -5.88 -12.94 8.21
CA ILE A 24 -5.16 -13.92 7.40
C ILE A 24 -5.85 -15.27 7.50
N ALA A 25 -6.39 -15.76 6.38
CA ALA A 25 -6.97 -17.10 6.27
C ALA A 25 -5.90 -18.18 6.04
N ALA A 26 -4.88 -17.87 5.25
CA ALA A 26 -3.75 -18.77 5.02
C ALA A 26 -2.48 -17.99 4.66
N ARG A 27 -1.31 -18.59 4.95
CA ARG A 27 0.01 -18.01 4.67
C ARG A 27 1.02 -19.03 4.13
N GLN A 28 1.92 -18.57 3.27
CA GLN A 28 3.08 -19.33 2.80
C GLN A 28 4.30 -18.42 2.73
N HIS A 29 5.43 -18.88 3.27
CA HIS A 29 6.70 -18.17 3.13
C HIS A 29 7.34 -18.47 1.77
N VAL A 30 7.86 -17.44 1.11
CA VAL A 30 8.57 -17.54 -0.17
C VAL A 30 9.85 -16.73 -0.15
N LEU A 31 10.81 -17.10 -0.98
CA LEU A 31 12.07 -16.39 -1.18
C LEU A 31 12.09 -15.77 -2.58
N TRP A 32 12.06 -14.45 -2.64
CA TRP A 32 12.07 -13.63 -3.85
C TRP A 32 13.51 -13.38 -4.31
N PRO A 33 13.92 -13.85 -5.51
CA PRO A 33 15.29 -13.68 -6.00
C PRO A 33 15.58 -12.24 -6.44
N CYS A 34 16.67 -11.68 -5.93
CA CYS A 34 17.15 -10.34 -6.28
C CYS A 34 18.67 -10.30 -6.46
N HIS A 35 19.15 -9.32 -7.22
CA HIS A 35 20.56 -8.93 -7.27
C HIS A 35 20.81 -7.76 -6.33
N ALA A 36 21.73 -7.94 -5.39
CA ALA A 36 22.25 -6.89 -4.53
C ALA A 36 23.47 -6.24 -5.18
N PHE A 37 23.36 -4.94 -5.48
CA PHE A 37 24.45 -4.13 -6.02
C PHE A 37 24.99 -3.21 -4.94
N ASN A 38 26.32 -3.15 -4.83
CA ASN A 38 26.96 -2.11 -4.04
C ASN A 38 27.08 -0.83 -4.87
N ILE A 39 26.70 0.29 -4.28
CA ILE A 39 26.82 1.63 -4.83
C ILE A 39 27.62 2.50 -3.87
N SER A 40 28.35 3.48 -4.39
CA SER A 40 29.00 4.50 -3.57
C SER A 40 28.17 5.77 -3.64
N ILE A 41 27.68 6.20 -2.48
CA ILE A 41 26.87 7.40 -2.32
C ILE A 41 27.79 8.52 -1.81
N PRO A 42 27.99 9.61 -2.58
CA PRO A 42 28.74 10.76 -2.08
C PRO A 42 27.98 11.41 -0.91
N HIS A 43 28.66 11.94 0.09
CA HIS A 43 28.06 12.79 1.11
C HIS A 43 29.02 13.91 1.47
N LYS A 44 28.48 15.09 1.77
CA LYS A 44 29.31 16.21 2.23
C LYS A 44 29.90 15.84 3.58
N LYS A 45 31.22 15.92 3.69
CA LYS A 45 31.91 15.85 4.97
C LYS A 45 31.28 16.87 5.91
N LYS A 46 30.78 16.43 7.07
CA LYS A 46 30.28 17.36 8.09
C LYS A 46 31.47 18.21 8.52
N SER A 47 31.42 19.51 8.22
CA SER A 47 32.35 20.47 8.80
C SER A 47 32.23 20.37 10.32
N GLY A 48 33.35 20.26 11.03
CA GLY A 48 33.36 20.31 12.50
C GLY A 48 32.93 21.68 13.03
N LEU A 49 32.73 22.66 12.13
CA LEU A 49 32.30 24.01 12.39
C LEU A 49 30.90 24.25 11.85
N ASN A 50 30.12 25.06 12.57
CA ASN A 50 28.85 25.57 12.09
C ASN A 50 29.06 26.78 11.14
N VAL A 51 28.02 27.19 10.42
CA VAL A 51 28.10 28.27 9.41
C VAL A 51 28.62 29.59 10.01
N PHE A 52 28.28 29.92 11.25
CA PHE A 52 28.76 31.13 11.92
C PHE A 52 30.24 31.02 12.30
N GLU A 53 30.67 29.86 12.79
CA GLU A 53 32.08 29.56 13.07
C GLU A 53 32.93 29.60 11.80
N GLU A 54 32.46 29.04 10.69
CA GLU A 54 33.15 29.13 9.40
C GLU A 54 33.26 30.57 8.91
N THR A 55 32.18 31.34 9.07
CA THR A 55 32.14 32.76 8.66
C THR A 55 33.08 33.61 9.50
N VAL A 56 33.06 33.44 10.82
CA VAL A 56 33.98 34.13 11.74
C VAL A 56 35.43 33.72 11.45
N LEU A 57 35.72 32.43 11.21
CA LEU A 57 37.07 31.98 10.88
C LEU A 57 37.59 32.59 9.57
N LYS A 58 36.75 32.68 8.53
CA LYS A 58 37.10 33.34 7.25
C LYS A 58 37.35 34.83 7.41
N ILE A 59 36.50 35.53 8.15
CA ILE A 59 36.68 36.98 8.36
C ILE A 59 37.86 37.24 9.29
N THR A 60 38.18 36.32 10.20
CA THR A 60 39.39 36.38 11.02
C THR A 60 40.67 36.39 10.17
N GLU A 61 40.67 35.75 8.99
CA GLU A 61 41.77 35.83 8.02
C GLU A 61 42.05 37.26 7.55
N ILE A 62 40.99 38.06 7.41
CA ILE A 62 41.04 39.42 6.88
C ILE A 62 41.29 40.42 8.00
N GLU A 63 40.56 40.29 9.11
CA GLU A 63 40.52 41.25 10.22
C GLU A 63 41.52 40.94 11.34
N SER A 64 42.38 39.93 11.18
CA SER A 64 43.42 39.56 12.15
C SER A 64 42.90 39.37 13.58
N GLY A 65 41.71 38.81 13.73
CA GLY A 65 41.11 38.47 15.03
C GLY A 65 40.37 39.60 15.75
N ASP A 66 40.23 40.79 15.15
CA ASP A 66 39.51 41.92 15.75
C ASP A 66 38.00 41.63 15.90
N THR A 67 37.58 41.33 17.13
CA THR A 67 36.20 41.00 17.48
C THR A 67 35.20 42.10 17.08
N GLU A 68 35.54 43.38 17.20
CA GLU A 68 34.63 44.48 16.88
C GLU A 68 34.40 44.59 15.38
N LYS A 69 35.47 44.50 14.59
CA LYS A 69 35.36 44.55 13.13
C LYS A 69 34.67 43.31 12.58
N ILE A 70 34.96 42.13 13.10
CA ILE A 70 34.27 40.90 12.71
C ILE A 70 32.77 41.00 13.02
N ALA A 71 32.39 41.55 14.18
CA ALA A 71 30.99 41.82 14.52
C ALA A 71 30.31 42.79 13.55
N GLN A 72 31.01 43.86 13.16
CA GLN A 72 30.52 44.81 12.16
C GLN A 72 30.33 44.15 10.78
N PHE A 73 31.29 43.36 10.30
CA PHE A 73 31.20 42.70 8.99
C PHE A 73 30.16 41.58 8.92
N THR A 74 29.94 40.87 10.03
CA THR A 74 28.96 39.78 10.10
C THR A 74 27.56 40.24 10.49
N CYS A 75 27.41 41.50 10.92
CA CYS A 75 26.21 42.01 11.59
C CYS A 75 25.77 41.17 12.80
N LEU A 76 26.71 40.49 13.46
CA LEU A 76 26.47 39.73 14.68
C LEU A 76 26.80 40.57 15.92
N GLU A 77 26.18 40.24 17.04
CA GLU A 77 26.51 40.89 18.32
C GLU A 77 27.95 40.56 18.73
N LYS A 78 28.67 41.56 19.27
CA LYS A 78 30.07 41.43 19.70
C LYS A 78 30.27 40.26 20.67
N GLU A 79 29.33 40.03 21.58
CA GLU A 79 29.37 38.92 22.53
C GLU A 79 29.30 37.55 21.85
N LEU A 80 28.49 37.41 20.79
CA LEU A 80 28.39 36.18 20.01
C LEU A 80 29.67 35.93 19.21
N VAL A 81 30.27 36.96 18.63
CA VAL A 81 31.56 36.84 17.93
C VAL A 81 32.66 36.42 18.91
N ALA A 82 32.73 37.04 20.10
CA ALA A 82 33.69 36.66 21.14
C ALA A 82 33.49 35.20 21.59
N PHE A 83 32.24 34.75 21.74
CA PHE A 83 31.92 33.36 22.07
C PHE A 83 32.40 32.39 20.98
N ILE A 84 32.14 32.71 19.71
CA ILE A 84 32.57 31.91 18.56
C ILE A 84 34.11 31.88 18.48
N GLN A 85 34.80 33.02 18.62
CA GLN A 85 36.26 33.08 18.60
C GLN A 85 36.89 32.28 19.76
N ASN A 86 36.31 32.31 20.95
CA ASN A 86 36.74 31.48 22.08
C ASN A 86 36.63 29.98 21.76
N ARG A 87 35.51 29.57 21.17
CA ARG A 87 35.33 28.19 20.73
C ARG A 87 36.30 27.79 19.61
N LEU A 88 36.57 28.66 18.64
CA LEU A 88 37.56 28.41 17.58
C LEU A 88 39.00 28.31 18.14
N ASN A 89 39.33 29.07 19.19
CA ASN A 89 40.59 28.93 19.93
C ASN A 89 40.65 27.57 20.67
N GLN A 90 39.57 27.14 21.34
CA GLN A 90 39.51 25.81 21.96
C GLN A 90 39.69 24.65 20.96
N LEU A 91 39.27 24.85 19.71
CA LEU A 91 39.49 23.90 18.61
C LEU A 91 40.92 24.01 18.00
N SER A 92 41.76 24.89 18.55
CA SER A 92 43.12 25.22 18.09
C SER A 92 43.17 25.77 16.66
N LEU A 93 42.09 26.39 16.19
CA LEU A 93 42.01 27.04 14.87
C LEU A 93 42.41 28.52 14.93
N LEU A 94 42.30 29.11 16.12
CA LEU A 94 42.85 30.41 16.46
C LEU A 94 43.92 30.25 17.54
N ASN A 95 44.85 31.21 17.63
CA ASN A 95 45.80 31.31 18.72
C ASN A 95 45.22 32.12 19.89
N ASP A 96 46.00 32.30 20.97
CA ASP A 96 45.60 33.08 22.15
C ASP A 96 45.32 34.57 21.86
N ARG A 97 45.74 35.07 20.70
CA ARG A 97 45.46 36.43 20.21
C ARG A 97 44.25 36.49 19.28
N TYR A 98 43.52 35.39 19.12
CA TYR A 98 42.43 35.21 18.16
C TYR A 98 42.82 35.39 16.69
N GLU A 99 44.11 35.28 16.37
CA GLU A 99 44.61 35.23 15.00
C GLU A 99 44.60 33.78 14.50
N LEU A 100 44.64 33.56 13.19
CA LEU A 100 44.68 32.23 12.60
C LEU A 100 45.92 31.44 13.08
N SER A 101 45.68 30.24 13.62
CA SER A 101 46.73 29.26 13.84
C SER A 101 47.17 28.61 12.51
N GLU A 102 48.28 27.87 12.54
CA GLU A 102 48.73 27.07 11.39
C GLU A 102 47.62 26.11 10.92
N ARG A 103 46.98 25.42 11.88
CA ARG A 103 45.83 24.54 11.64
C ARG A 103 44.61 25.29 11.10
N GLY A 104 44.34 26.51 11.59
CA GLY A 104 43.27 27.36 11.06
C GLY A 104 43.51 27.74 9.59
N ARG A 105 44.76 28.07 9.25
CA ARG A 105 45.18 28.41 7.88
C ARG A 105 45.12 27.20 6.95
N GLU A 106 45.51 26.02 7.42
CA GLU A 106 45.33 24.76 6.67
C GLU A 106 43.86 24.50 6.33
N ILE A 107 42.95 24.67 7.28
CA ILE A 107 41.51 24.50 7.04
C ILE A 107 40.97 25.52 6.02
N LEU A 108 41.39 26.79 6.12
CA LEU A 108 40.99 27.81 5.14
C LEU A 108 41.56 27.53 3.74
N ASN A 109 42.81 27.10 3.65
CA ASN A 109 43.45 26.69 2.39
C ASN A 109 42.77 25.45 1.79
N GLU A 110 42.35 24.49 2.61
CA GLU A 110 41.53 23.36 2.16
C GLU A 110 40.19 23.83 1.57
N TRP A 111 39.56 24.86 2.16
CA TRP A 111 38.31 25.41 1.64
C TRP A 111 38.49 26.19 0.34
N GLN A 112 39.59 26.94 0.18
CA GLN A 112 39.87 27.74 -1.01
C GLN A 112 40.31 26.88 -2.21
N ASN A 113 41.00 25.75 -1.98
CA ASN A 113 41.60 24.93 -3.05
C ASN A 113 40.73 23.76 -3.56
N LYS A 114 39.51 23.55 -3.04
CA LYS A 114 38.71 22.36 -3.36
C LYS A 114 37.42 22.70 -4.11
N SER A 115 37.42 22.49 -5.43
CA SER A 115 36.19 22.37 -6.23
C SER A 115 35.50 21.00 -6.07
N ASP A 116 36.17 19.94 -5.56
CA ASP A 116 35.59 18.59 -5.43
C ASP A 116 35.97 17.80 -4.14
N GLY A 117 36.83 18.33 -3.27
CA GLY A 117 37.52 17.53 -2.23
C GLY A 117 36.81 17.37 -0.88
N ASN A 118 35.51 17.65 -0.76
CA ASN A 118 34.75 17.56 0.51
C ASN A 118 33.67 16.47 0.49
N VAL A 119 33.83 15.50 -0.40
CA VAL A 119 32.88 14.41 -0.63
C VAL A 119 33.47 13.12 -0.04
N GLU A 120 32.86 12.62 1.02
CA GLU A 120 33.13 11.26 1.52
C GLU A 120 32.14 10.29 0.85
N TYR A 121 32.57 9.06 0.57
CA TYR A 121 31.70 8.06 -0.05
C TYR A 121 31.26 7.02 0.97
N THR A 122 29.95 6.83 1.07
CA THR A 122 29.36 5.75 1.86
C THR A 122 28.93 4.64 0.91
N VAL A 123 29.38 3.41 1.17
CA VAL A 123 28.91 2.24 0.43
C VAL A 123 27.50 1.92 0.88
N ALA A 124 26.59 1.75 -0.08
CA ALA A 124 25.23 1.31 0.16
C ALA A 124 24.88 0.15 -0.77
N THR A 125 23.85 -0.61 -0.43
CA THR A 125 23.33 -1.72 -1.22
C THR A 125 21.94 -1.38 -1.76
N VAL A 126 21.73 -1.62 -3.05
CA VAL A 126 20.42 -1.55 -3.72
C VAL A 126 20.05 -2.92 -4.29
N LEU A 127 18.75 -3.16 -4.51
CA LEU A 127 18.24 -4.48 -4.90
C LEU A 127 17.49 -4.42 -6.22
N ILE A 128 17.88 -5.24 -7.21
CA ILE A 128 17.12 -5.44 -8.45
C ILE A 128 16.34 -6.74 -8.35
N ASP A 129 15.05 -6.68 -8.67
CA ASP A 129 14.21 -7.85 -8.86
C ASP A 129 14.63 -8.61 -10.14
N LEU A 130 15.03 -9.87 -9.99
CA LEU A 130 15.41 -10.71 -11.14
C LEU A 130 14.22 -11.12 -12.01
N LEU A 131 13.00 -11.02 -11.51
CA LEU A 131 11.77 -11.44 -12.19
C LEU A 131 11.23 -10.33 -13.10
N SER A 132 11.30 -9.06 -12.66
CA SER A 132 10.83 -7.90 -13.43
C SER A 132 11.94 -6.98 -13.97
N GLY A 133 13.17 -7.12 -13.50
CA GLY A 133 14.30 -6.26 -13.85
C GLY A 133 14.25 -4.88 -13.19
N LYS A 134 13.26 -4.61 -12.33
CA LYS A 134 13.07 -3.31 -11.69
C LYS A 134 13.88 -3.19 -10.40
N LEU A 135 14.39 -1.99 -10.16
CA LEU A 135 15.02 -1.64 -8.89
C LEU A 135 13.95 -1.54 -7.80
N LEU A 136 14.16 -2.22 -6.68
CA LEU A 136 13.30 -2.14 -5.52
C LEU A 136 13.55 -0.83 -4.76
N PRO A 137 12.51 -0.20 -4.18
CA PRO A 137 12.65 1.01 -3.38
C PRO A 137 13.20 0.67 -1.99
N TYR A 138 14.45 0.20 -1.95
CA TYR A 138 15.18 -0.20 -0.77
C TYR A 138 16.67 0.14 -0.91
N VAL A 139 17.24 0.80 0.09
CA VAL A 139 18.68 1.08 0.20
C VAL A 139 19.17 0.79 1.61
N SER A 140 20.29 0.07 1.73
CA SER A 140 20.97 -0.17 3.01
C SER A 140 22.38 0.39 2.99
N THR A 141 22.73 1.26 3.93
CA THR A 141 24.14 1.66 4.18
C THR A 141 24.86 0.71 5.13
N GLU A 142 24.12 -0.17 5.80
CA GLU A 142 24.69 -1.20 6.65
C GLU A 142 24.99 -2.47 5.86
N GLN A 143 25.90 -3.27 6.39
CA GLN A 143 26.18 -4.59 5.84
C GLN A 143 24.93 -5.48 5.95
N LEU A 144 24.56 -6.09 4.83
CA LEU A 144 23.43 -7.01 4.76
C LEU A 144 23.59 -8.18 5.75
N SER A 145 22.60 -8.34 6.64
CA SER A 145 22.57 -9.41 7.63
C SER A 145 21.84 -10.65 7.08
N TYR A 146 22.61 -11.63 6.63
CA TYR A 146 22.06 -12.88 6.09
C TYR A 146 21.60 -13.83 7.19
N LYS A 147 20.43 -14.42 7.00
CA LYS A 147 19.88 -15.42 7.93
C LYS A 147 20.62 -16.75 7.81
N LYS A 148 20.81 -17.41 8.96
CA LYS A 148 21.44 -18.74 9.03
C LYS A 148 20.49 -19.79 8.47
N ILE A 149 20.89 -20.44 7.38
CA ILE A 149 20.18 -21.57 6.81
C ILE A 149 20.41 -22.82 7.65
N SER A 150 19.33 -23.41 8.15
CA SER A 150 19.34 -24.66 8.91
C SER A 150 19.28 -25.88 7.99
N ARG A 151 18.46 -25.82 6.92
CA ARG A 151 18.25 -26.95 6.01
C ARG A 151 17.90 -26.46 4.60
N ILE A 152 18.41 -27.16 3.59
CA ILE A 152 17.92 -27.08 2.22
C ILE A 152 17.03 -28.32 2.04
N GLY A 153 15.72 -28.10 1.98
CA GLY A 153 14.71 -29.14 1.82
C GLY A 153 14.49 -29.53 0.36
N ASP A 154 13.70 -30.57 0.17
CA ASP A 154 13.31 -31.02 -1.16
C ASP A 154 12.37 -30.03 -1.84
N LYS A 155 12.21 -30.15 -3.17
CA LYS A 155 11.26 -29.35 -3.98
C LYS A 155 11.44 -27.82 -3.84
N GLY A 156 12.64 -27.37 -3.48
CA GLY A 156 13.01 -25.95 -3.42
C GLY A 156 12.62 -25.23 -2.13
N PHE A 157 12.41 -25.93 -1.01
CA PHE A 157 12.22 -25.30 0.29
C PHE A 157 13.54 -25.02 0.99
N ILE A 158 13.64 -23.89 1.69
CA ILE A 158 14.78 -23.47 2.48
C ILE A 158 14.31 -23.15 3.89
N ASP A 159 14.91 -23.81 4.88
CA ASP A 159 14.64 -23.57 6.29
C ASP A 159 15.71 -22.63 6.86
N PHE A 160 15.28 -21.57 7.54
CA PHE A 160 16.17 -20.62 8.19
C PHE A 160 15.55 -20.07 9.48
N LEU A 161 16.38 -19.53 10.36
CA LEU A 161 15.94 -18.86 11.59
C LEU A 161 15.76 -17.36 11.33
N THR A 162 14.56 -16.84 11.60
CA THR A 162 14.32 -15.38 11.53
C THR A 162 15.02 -14.66 12.68
N ASN A 163 15.06 -15.29 13.85
CA ASN A 163 15.85 -14.90 15.02
C ASN A 163 16.83 -16.02 15.42
N PRO A 164 18.16 -15.82 15.31
CA PRO A 164 19.14 -16.87 15.58
C PRO A 164 19.11 -17.41 17.02
N THR A 165 18.60 -16.65 17.99
CA THR A 165 18.54 -17.07 19.41
C THR A 165 17.26 -17.82 19.78
N ASN A 166 16.27 -17.89 18.89
CA ASN A 166 14.98 -18.53 19.15
C ASN A 166 14.71 -19.65 18.14
N GLU A 167 14.78 -20.91 18.56
CA GLU A 167 14.49 -22.05 17.67
C GLU A 167 13.04 -22.07 17.18
N LYS A 168 12.07 -21.53 17.95
CA LYS A 168 10.67 -21.37 17.51
C LYS A 168 10.54 -20.40 16.32
N SER A 169 11.58 -19.61 16.02
CA SER A 169 11.60 -18.66 14.91
C SER A 169 11.96 -19.28 13.55
N ARG A 170 12.03 -20.62 13.48
CA ARG A 170 12.31 -21.37 12.25
C ARG A 170 11.19 -21.18 11.24
N VAL A 171 11.57 -20.80 10.03
CA VAL A 171 10.68 -20.61 8.90
C VAL A 171 11.11 -21.52 7.77
N SER A 172 10.15 -22.21 7.14
CA SER A 172 10.35 -22.95 5.89
C SER A 172 9.76 -22.18 4.73
N ALA A 173 10.61 -21.71 3.81
CA ALA A 173 10.22 -20.86 2.70
C ALA A 173 10.47 -21.52 1.35
N ARG A 174 9.52 -21.36 0.42
CA ARG A 174 9.66 -21.84 -0.96
C ARG A 174 10.54 -20.89 -1.76
N MET A 175 11.61 -21.39 -2.33
CA MET A 175 12.52 -20.63 -3.17
C MET A 175 11.98 -20.45 -4.58
N ILE A 176 11.77 -19.19 -4.99
CA ILE A 176 11.42 -18.86 -6.36
C ILE A 176 12.71 -18.84 -7.18
N ARG A 177 12.79 -19.69 -8.20
CA ARG A 177 13.95 -19.78 -9.08
C ARG A 177 13.72 -18.91 -10.31
N PRO A 178 14.58 -17.92 -10.59
CA PRO A 178 14.52 -17.19 -11.85
C PRO A 178 14.71 -18.15 -13.04
N ALA A 179 14.02 -17.88 -14.13
CA ALA A 179 14.18 -18.59 -15.39
C ALA A 179 15.48 -18.16 -16.09
N LYS A 180 15.85 -18.84 -17.19
CA LYS A 180 17.10 -18.53 -17.92
C LYS A 180 17.06 -17.16 -18.61
N ASP A 181 15.87 -16.73 -19.01
CA ASP A 181 15.53 -15.45 -19.64
C ASP A 181 15.21 -14.33 -18.64
N SER A 182 15.34 -14.61 -17.33
CA SER A 182 15.24 -13.59 -16.28
C SER A 182 16.35 -12.53 -16.39
N PHE A 183 16.19 -11.45 -15.62
CA PHE A 183 17.00 -10.24 -15.70
C PHE A 183 18.40 -10.37 -15.05
N TRP A 184 19.08 -11.49 -15.30
CA TRP A 184 20.41 -11.82 -14.75
C TRP A 184 21.50 -10.82 -15.12
N LYS A 185 21.38 -10.15 -16.28
CA LYS A 185 22.38 -9.20 -16.79
C LYS A 185 21.98 -7.74 -16.57
N THR A 186 20.85 -7.49 -15.92
CA THR A 186 20.38 -6.12 -15.70
C THR A 186 21.27 -5.41 -14.68
N VAL A 187 21.69 -4.20 -15.05
CA VAL A 187 22.47 -3.29 -14.23
C VAL A 187 21.67 -1.99 -14.10
N PRO A 188 21.49 -1.44 -12.89
CA PRO A 188 20.69 -0.23 -12.71
C PRO A 188 21.52 1.00 -13.08
N ASP A 189 20.87 2.00 -13.68
CA ASP A 189 21.53 3.29 -13.94
C ASP A 189 21.44 4.24 -12.73
N SER A 190 22.20 5.35 -12.77
CA SER A 190 22.23 6.33 -11.69
C SER A 190 20.88 7.00 -11.43
N ASN A 191 20.05 7.20 -12.46
CA ASN A 191 18.74 7.84 -12.32
C ASN A 191 17.73 6.91 -11.65
N ASP A 192 17.74 5.63 -12.02
CA ASP A 192 16.96 4.58 -11.39
C ASP A 192 17.32 4.45 -9.92
N ILE A 193 18.62 4.48 -9.58
CA ILE A 193 19.09 4.46 -8.19
C ILE A 193 18.59 5.68 -7.42
N ILE A 194 18.70 6.89 -7.98
CA ILE A 194 18.20 8.12 -7.34
C ILE A 194 16.69 8.03 -7.09
N ARG A 195 15.94 7.51 -8.06
CA ARG A 195 14.50 7.32 -7.93
C ARG A 195 14.16 6.31 -6.84
N ALA A 196 14.83 5.15 -6.82
CA ALA A 196 14.62 4.14 -5.78
C ALA A 196 14.97 4.65 -4.38
N ILE A 197 16.02 5.47 -4.25
CA ILE A 197 16.36 6.14 -2.99
C ILE A 197 15.21 7.07 -2.55
N ARG A 198 14.68 7.91 -3.45
CA ARG A 198 13.54 8.81 -3.12
C ARG A 198 12.30 8.01 -2.72
N ASP A 199 11.98 6.95 -3.45
CA ASP A 199 10.84 6.09 -3.17
C ASP A 199 11.03 5.35 -1.84
N PHE A 200 12.25 4.89 -1.54
CA PHE A 200 12.62 4.30 -0.26
C PHE A 200 12.42 5.30 0.88
N GLN A 201 12.89 6.54 0.75
CA GLN A 201 12.70 7.58 1.77
C GLN A 201 11.22 7.84 2.06
N LYS A 202 10.39 7.93 1.01
CA LYS A 202 8.94 8.12 1.15
C LYS A 202 8.31 6.94 1.91
N LYS A 203 8.63 5.71 1.52
CA LYS A 203 8.14 4.50 2.19
C LYS A 203 8.62 4.38 3.63
N TYR A 204 9.88 4.69 3.88
CA TYR A 204 10.49 4.64 5.21
C TYR A 204 9.87 5.69 6.14
N LYS A 205 9.70 6.94 5.67
CA LYS A 205 9.05 7.99 6.45
C LYS A 205 7.63 7.59 6.84
N ARG A 206 6.85 7.06 5.89
CA ARG A 206 5.52 6.50 6.18
C ARG A 206 5.60 5.37 7.21
N HIS A 207 6.51 4.42 7.05
CA HIS A 207 6.68 3.32 7.99
C HIS A 207 7.04 3.79 9.40
N ALA A 208 7.97 4.75 9.55
CA ALA A 208 8.35 5.30 10.85
C ALA A 208 7.24 6.14 11.50
N LEU A 209 6.41 6.84 10.72
CA LEU A 209 5.23 7.53 11.24
C LEU A 209 4.19 6.54 11.77
N LEU A 210 4.05 5.39 11.10
CA LEU A 210 3.01 4.40 11.37
C LEU A 210 3.42 3.28 12.35
N ASN A 211 4.68 3.18 12.73
CA ASN A 211 5.18 2.16 13.66
C ASN A 211 5.97 2.84 14.79
N GLN A 212 5.60 2.55 16.04
CA GLN A 212 6.37 2.99 17.22
C GLN A 212 7.72 2.24 17.26
N ASP A 213 8.77 2.87 17.80
CA ASP A 213 10.13 2.32 17.96
C ASP A 213 10.98 2.16 16.68
N VAL A 214 10.62 2.84 15.60
CA VAL A 214 11.44 2.89 14.38
C VAL A 214 12.13 4.25 14.28
N ASP A 215 13.42 4.29 14.59
CA ASP A 215 14.25 5.46 14.32
C ASP A 215 14.16 5.82 12.82
N LEU A 216 14.02 7.10 12.51
CA LEU A 216 13.98 7.55 11.12
C LEU A 216 15.39 7.51 10.54
N TYR A 217 15.73 6.39 9.89
CA TYR A 217 16.94 6.27 9.09
C TYR A 217 16.60 6.09 7.61
N PRO A 218 16.88 7.11 6.80
CA PRO A 218 17.57 6.85 5.57
C PRO A 218 18.89 7.63 5.51
N PRO A 219 19.90 7.13 4.78
CA PRO A 219 21.13 7.88 4.57
C PRO A 219 20.82 9.27 3.97
N PRO A 220 21.63 10.31 4.28
CA PRO A 220 21.51 11.59 3.61
C PRO A 220 21.70 11.39 2.10
N VAL A 221 20.71 11.80 1.32
CA VAL A 221 20.77 11.72 -0.14
C VAL A 221 21.62 12.88 -0.64
N PRO A 222 22.77 12.63 -1.28
CA PRO A 222 23.49 13.70 -1.95
C PRO A 222 22.66 14.31 -3.07
N LYS A 223 22.87 15.60 -3.31
CA LYS A 223 22.54 16.17 -4.62
C LYS A 223 23.44 15.48 -5.65
N ALA A 224 22.78 14.66 -6.46
CA ALA A 224 23.28 13.84 -7.55
C ALA A 224 24.39 14.56 -8.32
N GLU A 225 25.57 13.94 -8.46
CA GLU A 225 26.13 13.73 -9.81
C GLU A 225 27.14 12.55 -9.88
N ALA A 226 27.48 11.90 -8.76
CA ALA A 226 28.60 10.93 -8.72
C ALA A 226 28.28 9.60 -7.99
N ILE A 227 27.11 8.98 -8.24
CA ILE A 227 26.85 7.61 -7.74
C ILE A 227 27.61 6.63 -8.63
N SER A 228 28.62 5.94 -8.08
CA SER A 228 29.34 4.88 -8.80
C SER A 228 28.83 3.49 -8.41
N LEU A 229 28.65 2.63 -9.41
CA LEU A 229 28.15 1.26 -9.24
C LEU A 229 29.29 0.24 -9.29
N HIS A 230 29.24 -0.76 -8.42
CA HIS A 230 30.11 -1.93 -8.52
C HIS A 230 29.42 -3.02 -9.36
N GLU A 231 30.03 -3.38 -10.50
CA GLU A 231 29.42 -4.22 -11.56
C GLU A 231 29.16 -5.69 -11.19
N ASN A 232 29.59 -6.14 -10.01
CA ASN A 232 29.43 -7.54 -9.57
C ASN A 232 28.29 -7.65 -8.56
N PRO A 233 27.04 -7.91 -8.99
CA PRO A 233 25.95 -8.12 -8.07
C PRO A 233 26.08 -9.45 -7.34
N GLU A 234 25.44 -9.51 -6.18
CA GLU A 234 25.30 -10.72 -5.40
C GLU A 234 23.85 -11.24 -5.47
N LEU A 235 23.68 -12.54 -5.76
CA LEU A 235 22.36 -13.17 -5.70
C LEU A 235 21.91 -13.32 -4.23
N VAL A 236 20.83 -12.62 -3.89
CA VAL A 236 20.18 -12.66 -2.58
C VAL A 236 18.71 -13.03 -2.74
N TYR A 237 18.11 -13.45 -1.65
CA TYR A 237 16.71 -13.84 -1.58
C TYR A 237 16.00 -13.05 -0.49
N LEU A 238 15.02 -12.24 -0.86
CA LEU A 238 14.15 -11.57 0.10
C LEU A 238 13.09 -12.52 0.61
N HIS A 239 13.00 -12.68 1.92
CA HIS A 239 11.92 -13.42 2.56
C HIS A 239 10.63 -12.62 2.50
N CYS A 240 9.64 -13.18 1.79
CA CYS A 240 8.29 -12.64 1.69
C CYS A 240 7.27 -13.63 2.26
N ARG A 241 6.11 -13.11 2.66
CA ARG A 241 4.91 -13.88 3.01
C ARG A 241 3.86 -13.67 1.94
N VAL A 242 3.33 -14.79 1.44
CA VAL A 242 2.17 -14.85 0.55
C VAL A 242 0.97 -15.16 1.41
N LEU A 243 -0.07 -14.33 1.34
CA LEU A 243 -1.22 -14.33 2.23
C LEU A 243 -2.51 -14.40 1.42
N VAL A 244 -3.50 -15.08 2.00
CA VAL A 244 -4.90 -15.07 1.57
C VAL A 244 -5.70 -14.50 2.73
N GLN A 245 -6.49 -13.47 2.49
CA GLN A 245 -7.29 -12.80 3.52
C GLN A 245 -8.74 -13.33 3.51
N ILE A 246 -9.37 -13.39 4.67
CA ILE A 246 -10.80 -13.76 4.77
C ILE A 246 -11.64 -12.74 3.99
N GLY A 247 -12.46 -13.23 3.05
CA GLY A 247 -13.30 -12.39 2.17
C GLY A 247 -12.58 -11.81 0.96
N ASN A 248 -11.27 -11.97 0.85
CA ASN A 248 -10.50 -11.58 -0.32
C ASN A 248 -9.78 -12.78 -0.93
N SER A 249 -10.14 -13.11 -2.17
CA SER A 249 -9.59 -14.24 -2.90
C SER A 249 -8.29 -13.93 -3.65
N ASP A 250 -7.88 -12.67 -3.68
CA ASP A 250 -6.66 -12.21 -4.32
C ASP A 250 -5.45 -12.46 -3.41
N LEU A 251 -4.29 -12.61 -4.05
CA LEU A 251 -3.04 -12.94 -3.38
C LEU A 251 -2.36 -11.66 -2.87
N LEU A 252 -2.11 -11.57 -1.56
CA LEU A 252 -1.30 -10.50 -0.99
C LEU A 252 0.13 -11.00 -0.77
N VAL A 253 1.14 -10.27 -1.22
CA VAL A 253 2.55 -10.68 -1.06
C VAL A 253 3.34 -9.54 -0.45
N THR A 254 4.01 -9.78 0.66
CA THR A 254 4.84 -8.74 1.29
C THR A 254 6.00 -8.33 0.38
N ASP A 255 6.41 -7.07 0.45
CA ASP A 255 7.49 -6.50 -0.38
C ASP A 255 8.90 -7.01 -0.08
N GLY A 256 9.06 -7.83 0.97
CA GLY A 256 10.35 -8.39 1.37
C GLY A 256 11.32 -7.39 1.97
N CYS A 257 10.92 -6.12 2.11
CA CYS A 257 11.70 -5.02 2.68
C CYS A 257 11.11 -4.46 3.97
N GLY A 258 9.85 -4.81 4.29
CA GLY A 258 9.16 -4.42 5.52
C GLY A 258 8.20 -3.24 5.36
N PHE A 259 8.04 -2.67 4.16
CA PHE A 259 7.22 -1.47 3.95
C PHE A 259 5.80 -1.76 3.44
N GLY A 260 5.39 -3.03 3.36
CA GLY A 260 4.03 -3.43 3.01
C GLY A 260 4.01 -4.55 1.98
N PHE A 261 3.23 -4.36 0.91
CA PHE A 261 2.96 -5.36 -0.13
C PHE A 261 3.62 -5.02 -1.47
N SER A 262 4.01 -6.06 -2.22
CA SER A 262 4.48 -5.98 -3.59
C SER A 262 3.45 -6.56 -4.54
N GLU A 263 2.72 -5.68 -5.21
CA GLU A 263 1.78 -6.05 -6.28
C GLU A 263 2.51 -6.72 -7.44
N SER A 264 3.70 -6.20 -7.80
CA SER A 264 4.52 -6.77 -8.88
C SER A 264 4.86 -8.24 -8.65
N PHE A 265 5.23 -8.60 -7.41
CA PHE A 265 5.56 -9.98 -7.09
C PHE A 265 4.29 -10.84 -6.96
N ALA A 266 3.20 -10.31 -6.40
CA ALA A 266 1.90 -11.00 -6.39
C ALA A 266 1.40 -11.35 -7.79
N ASN A 267 1.49 -10.40 -8.73
CA ASN A 267 1.12 -10.59 -10.13
C ASN A 267 2.04 -11.62 -10.81
N TYR A 268 3.35 -11.55 -10.56
CA TYR A 268 4.28 -12.58 -11.06
C TYR A 268 3.88 -13.97 -10.57
N LEU A 269 3.70 -14.18 -9.26
CA LEU A 269 3.33 -15.50 -8.71
C LEU A 269 2.05 -16.03 -9.34
N THR A 270 1.05 -15.16 -9.51
CA THR A 270 -0.25 -15.53 -10.08
C THR A 270 -0.15 -15.88 -11.58
N SER A 271 0.74 -15.23 -12.32
CA SER A 271 0.97 -15.51 -13.75
C SER A 271 1.52 -16.92 -14.02
N GLN A 272 2.23 -17.52 -13.07
CA GLN A 272 2.95 -18.79 -13.27
C GLN A 272 2.07 -20.05 -13.16
N ASN A 273 0.77 -19.91 -12.89
CA ASN A 273 -0.19 -21.03 -12.77
C ASN A 273 0.25 -22.14 -11.82
N TRP A 274 0.93 -21.79 -10.71
CA TRP A 274 1.45 -22.79 -9.79
C TRP A 274 0.39 -23.44 -8.90
N GLN A 275 0.38 -24.77 -8.88
CA GLN A 275 -0.57 -25.56 -8.06
C GLN A 275 -0.51 -25.20 -6.57
N TRP A 276 0.69 -24.93 -6.03
CA TRP A 276 0.82 -24.60 -4.61
C TRP A 276 0.08 -23.31 -4.21
N ILE A 277 -0.16 -22.39 -5.16
CA ILE A 277 -0.96 -21.18 -4.90
C ILE A 277 -2.44 -21.55 -4.76
N ILE A 278 -2.94 -22.45 -5.61
CA ILE A 278 -4.30 -23.01 -5.50
C ILE A 278 -4.43 -23.77 -4.16
N ASP A 279 -3.41 -24.55 -3.79
CA ASP A 279 -3.39 -25.27 -2.51
C ASP A 279 -3.39 -24.29 -1.33
N LEU A 280 -2.65 -23.17 -1.42
CA LEU A 280 -2.66 -22.11 -0.41
C LEU A 280 -4.04 -21.45 -0.29
N LYS A 281 -4.69 -21.10 -1.40
CA LYS A 281 -6.06 -20.58 -1.38
C LYS A 281 -7.03 -21.58 -0.76
N SER A 282 -6.86 -22.86 -1.08
CA SER A 282 -7.65 -23.95 -0.51
C SER A 282 -7.45 -24.10 1.00
N LYS A 283 -6.24 -23.88 1.53
CA LYS A 283 -6.00 -23.82 2.98
C LYS A 283 -6.73 -22.67 3.67
N GLY A 284 -7.02 -21.57 2.96
CA GLY A 284 -7.79 -20.45 3.49
C GLY A 284 -9.29 -20.72 3.58
N VAL A 285 -9.75 -21.84 3.01
CA VAL A 285 -11.12 -22.30 3.16
C VAL A 285 -11.26 -22.98 4.52
N VAL A 286 -12.07 -22.41 5.39
CA VAL A 286 -12.38 -23.03 6.69
C VAL A 286 -13.47 -24.06 6.46
N ASP A 287 -13.09 -25.30 6.20
CA ASP A 287 -14.03 -26.41 6.23
C ASP A 287 -14.45 -26.63 7.68
N ARG A 288 -15.73 -26.39 7.99
CA ARG A 288 -16.29 -26.81 9.28
C ARG A 288 -16.14 -28.33 9.36
N LEU A 289 -15.20 -28.79 10.19
CA LEU A 289 -15.21 -30.02 11.02
C LEU A 289 -13.78 -30.32 11.53
N THR A 290 -13.40 -29.74 12.68
CA THR A 290 -12.77 -30.39 13.84
C THR A 290 -12.51 -29.32 14.92
N PRO A 291 -13.12 -29.40 16.11
CA PRO A 291 -12.93 -28.43 17.20
C PRO A 291 -11.60 -28.53 17.96
N ASP A 292 -10.58 -29.23 17.44
CA ASP A 292 -9.52 -29.78 18.30
C ASP A 292 -8.08 -29.40 17.91
N GLN A 293 -7.91 -28.30 17.16
CA GLN A 293 -6.57 -27.75 16.84
C GLN A 293 -6.51 -26.22 16.95
N SER A 294 -7.15 -25.65 17.97
CA SER A 294 -6.73 -24.34 18.47
C SER A 294 -5.43 -24.54 19.25
N ASN A 295 -4.29 -24.48 18.55
CA ASN A 295 -3.03 -24.23 19.23
C ASN A 295 -3.12 -22.83 19.86
N GLU A 296 -3.13 -22.81 21.19
CA GLU A 296 -3.01 -21.64 22.06
C GLU A 296 -1.64 -20.98 21.86
N GLU A 297 -1.45 -20.23 20.78
CA GLU A 297 -0.35 -19.28 20.58
C GLU A 297 -0.69 -18.47 19.31
N ASP A 298 -1.81 -17.75 19.30
CA ASP A 298 -2.16 -16.63 18.37
C ASP A 298 -3.62 -16.15 18.63
N GLU A 299 -4.04 -16.04 19.89
CA GLU A 299 -5.28 -15.31 20.24
C GLU A 299 -4.97 -13.82 20.35
N ASP A 300 -4.93 -13.12 19.22
CA ASP A 300 -5.14 -11.68 19.16
C ASP A 300 -6.13 -11.35 18.01
N GLU A 301 -7.34 -11.00 18.43
CA GLU A 301 -8.37 -10.21 17.74
C GLU A 301 -8.71 -10.54 16.27
N PHE A 302 -9.59 -11.53 16.07
CA PHE A 302 -10.35 -11.71 14.83
C PHE A 302 -11.46 -10.66 14.66
N SER A 303 -11.35 -9.74 13.70
CA SER A 303 -12.46 -8.86 13.27
C SER A 303 -12.22 -8.30 11.86
N ALA A 304 -13.23 -8.35 10.97
CA ALA A 304 -13.09 -8.02 9.55
C ALA A 304 -14.07 -6.96 9.01
N SER A 305 -13.50 -6.10 8.16
CA SER A 305 -14.02 -5.21 7.12
C SER A 305 -15.20 -4.27 7.44
N GLY A 306 -14.97 -3.32 8.36
CA GLY A 306 -15.36 -1.91 8.18
C GLY A 306 -14.17 -1.07 7.69
N GLY A 307 -14.38 0.15 7.21
CA GLY A 307 -13.28 1.05 6.80
C GLY A 307 -12.22 1.25 7.89
N LEU A 308 -12.61 1.15 9.16
CA LEU A 308 -11.74 1.25 10.34
C LEU A 308 -10.81 0.03 10.55
N ASP A 309 -11.16 -1.16 10.03
CA ASP A 309 -10.32 -2.37 10.18
C ASP A 309 -9.04 -2.31 9.34
N ASN A 310 -9.02 -1.46 8.30
CA ASN A 310 -7.81 -1.12 7.56
C ASN A 310 -6.85 -0.23 8.38
N TYR A 311 -7.31 0.29 9.52
CA TYR A 311 -6.57 1.21 10.39
C TYR A 311 -6.52 0.68 11.84
N PRO A 312 -5.85 -0.45 12.10
CA PRO A 312 -5.84 -1.10 13.41
C PRO A 312 -5.27 -0.21 14.52
N SER A 313 -4.32 0.66 14.18
CA SER A 313 -3.74 1.64 15.10
C SER A 313 -4.73 2.72 15.54
N ILE A 314 -5.80 2.97 14.78
CA ILE A 314 -6.93 3.84 15.18
C ILE A 314 -8.02 3.01 15.87
N ALA A 315 -8.32 1.82 15.35
CA ALA A 315 -9.36 0.93 15.88
C ALA A 315 -9.09 0.49 17.32
N ARG A 316 -7.85 0.08 17.63
CA ARG A 316 -7.45 -0.41 18.96
C ARG A 316 -7.68 0.64 20.07
N PRO A 317 -7.20 1.90 19.96
CA PRO A 317 -7.54 2.95 20.93
C PRO A 317 -9.04 3.21 21.06
N LEU A 318 -9.81 3.21 19.96
CA LEU A 318 -11.27 3.42 20.03
C LEU A 318 -11.99 2.27 20.78
N ARG A 319 -11.58 1.02 20.54
CA ARG A 319 -12.10 -0.15 21.28
C ARG A 319 -11.75 -0.08 22.77
N ARG A 320 -10.52 0.32 23.11
CA ARG A 320 -10.12 0.56 24.51
C ARG A 320 -10.95 1.65 25.17
N ALA A 321 -11.15 2.78 24.49
CA ALA A 321 -12.01 3.87 24.98
C ALA A 321 -13.43 3.38 25.26
N GLN A 322 -14.01 2.59 24.34
CA GLN A 322 -15.34 2.03 24.51
C GLN A 322 -15.41 1.04 25.68
N LYS A 323 -14.39 0.18 25.85
CA LYS A 323 -14.31 -0.73 26.99
C LYS A 323 -14.28 0.03 28.31
N TYR A 324 -13.40 1.03 28.44
CA TYR A 324 -13.33 1.87 29.64
C TYR A 324 -14.65 2.60 29.93
N LEU A 325 -15.36 3.04 28.90
CA LEU A 325 -16.67 3.68 29.03
C LEU A 325 -17.74 2.70 29.52
N THR A 326 -17.77 1.47 28.99
CA THR A 326 -18.68 0.42 29.45
C THR A 326 -18.36 0.01 30.89
N ASP A 327 -17.09 -0.16 31.24
CA ASP A 327 -16.66 -0.49 32.60
C ASP A 327 -17.05 0.62 33.58
N ALA A 328 -16.83 1.90 33.20
CA ALA A 328 -17.22 3.06 34.00
C ALA A 328 -18.75 3.15 34.24
N LYS A 329 -19.58 2.75 33.28
CA LYS A 329 -21.05 2.73 33.43
C LYS A 329 -21.55 1.66 34.41
N ASN A 330 -20.75 0.62 34.63
CA ASN A 330 -21.10 -0.48 35.52
C ASN A 330 -20.69 -0.23 36.98
N ILE A 331 -20.04 0.91 37.27
CA ILE A 331 -19.67 1.30 38.62
C ILE A 331 -20.86 2.03 39.27
N ASP A 332 -21.35 1.48 40.37
CA ASP A 332 -22.24 2.20 41.28
C ASP A 332 -21.38 2.93 42.33
N VAL A 333 -21.59 4.23 42.49
CA VAL A 333 -20.70 5.10 43.28
C VAL A 333 -21.19 5.13 44.73
N ASP A 334 -20.77 4.13 45.51
CA ASP A 334 -21.14 3.98 46.91
C ASP A 334 -19.97 4.22 47.88
N SER A 335 -18.74 4.35 47.37
CA SER A 335 -17.54 4.57 48.17
C SER A 335 -16.51 5.49 47.51
N SER A 336 -15.60 6.02 48.32
CA SER A 336 -14.44 6.79 47.82
C SER A 336 -13.53 5.98 46.89
N ASN A 337 -13.55 4.64 46.99
CA ASN A 337 -12.81 3.78 46.09
C ASN A 337 -13.48 3.69 44.71
N ASP A 338 -14.81 3.67 44.68
CA ASP A 338 -15.60 3.66 43.43
C ASP A 338 -15.47 4.99 42.69
N GLU A 339 -15.42 6.12 43.42
CA GLU A 339 -15.12 7.44 42.85
C GLU A 339 -13.73 7.50 42.19
N GLN A 340 -12.71 6.93 42.84
CA GLN A 340 -11.34 6.89 42.31
C GLN A 340 -11.25 6.00 41.07
N GLU A 341 -11.90 4.84 41.09
CA GLU A 341 -11.93 3.92 39.94
C GLU A 341 -12.70 4.50 38.75
N LEU A 342 -13.83 5.18 39.01
CA LEU A 342 -14.58 5.89 37.98
C LEU A 342 -13.74 7.02 37.34
N ALA A 343 -13.04 7.82 38.15
CA ALA A 343 -12.13 8.86 37.65
C ALA A 343 -10.96 8.26 36.84
N ARG A 344 -10.43 7.11 37.25
CA ARG A 344 -9.38 6.39 36.53
C ARG A 344 -9.85 5.89 35.17
N LEU A 345 -11.00 5.21 35.11
CA LEU A 345 -11.55 4.65 33.87
C LEU A 345 -11.95 5.76 32.87
N THR A 346 -12.61 6.82 33.35
CA THR A 346 -12.96 7.97 32.51
C THR A 346 -11.72 8.69 31.97
N GLY A 347 -10.68 8.85 32.80
CA GLY A 347 -9.37 9.36 32.37
C GLY A 347 -8.71 8.49 31.29
N LEU A 348 -8.69 7.16 31.48
CA LEU A 348 -8.14 6.22 30.49
C LEU A 348 -8.92 6.19 29.17
N ALA A 349 -10.23 6.38 29.23
CA ALA A 349 -11.06 6.53 28.04
C ALA A 349 -10.64 7.77 27.24
N VAL A 350 -10.45 8.93 27.90
CA VAL A 350 -9.98 10.17 27.25
C VAL A 350 -8.57 10.00 26.67
N VAL A 351 -7.65 9.36 27.38
CA VAL A 351 -6.30 9.04 26.86
C VAL A 351 -6.40 8.22 25.56
N SER A 352 -7.29 7.22 25.54
CA SER A 352 -7.48 6.35 24.38
C SER A 352 -8.14 7.09 23.20
N LEU A 353 -9.07 8.01 23.45
CA LEU A 353 -9.64 8.88 22.41
C LEU A 353 -8.60 9.84 21.83
N TYR A 354 -7.77 10.45 22.68
CA TYR A 354 -6.67 11.33 22.26
C TYR A 354 -5.67 10.57 21.37
N GLU A 355 -5.31 9.35 21.75
CA GLU A 355 -4.43 8.48 20.98
C GLU A 355 -5.03 8.12 19.61
N ALA A 356 -6.34 7.87 19.51
CA ALA A 356 -7.02 7.60 18.24
C ALA A 356 -6.91 8.77 17.25
N ILE A 357 -7.04 10.02 17.75
CA ILE A 357 -6.87 11.23 16.94
C ILE A 357 -5.41 11.37 16.50
N GLU A 358 -4.45 11.11 17.40
CA GLU A 358 -3.04 11.17 17.08
C GLU A 358 -2.68 10.20 15.94
N TRP A 359 -3.19 8.96 16.01
CA TRP A 359 -3.02 7.99 14.93
C TRP A 359 -3.62 8.46 13.61
N SER A 360 -4.82 9.04 13.65
CA SER A 360 -5.43 9.63 12.45
C SER A 360 -4.57 10.72 11.82
N LEU A 361 -3.98 11.61 12.63
CA LEU A 361 -3.08 12.65 12.15
C LEU A 361 -1.77 12.10 11.57
N ARG A 362 -1.26 10.97 12.08
CA ARG A 362 -0.08 10.28 11.49
C ARG A 362 -0.36 9.86 10.05
N PHE A 363 -1.56 9.34 9.76
CA PHE A 363 -1.97 9.02 8.38
C PHE A 363 -2.06 10.29 7.53
N VAL A 364 -2.74 11.34 8.01
CA VAL A 364 -2.88 12.61 7.28
C VAL A 364 -1.51 13.21 6.92
N VAL A 365 -0.58 13.29 7.88
CA VAL A 365 0.77 13.85 7.65
C VAL A 365 1.62 12.95 6.76
N SER A 366 1.47 11.63 6.87
CA SER A 366 2.15 10.67 5.99
C SER A 366 1.74 10.85 4.53
N ASP A 367 0.44 11.04 4.28
CA ASP A 367 -0.09 11.16 2.93
C ASP A 367 0.08 12.58 2.35
N ASN A 368 0.27 13.59 3.22
CA ASN A 368 0.44 15.00 2.87
C ASN A 368 1.75 15.60 3.45
N PRO A 369 2.93 15.20 2.95
CA PRO A 369 4.20 15.65 3.50
C PRO A 369 4.52 17.12 3.15
N VAL A 370 4.96 17.89 4.16
CA VAL A 370 5.27 19.32 4.03
C VAL A 370 6.72 19.65 4.46
N ALA A 371 7.69 19.18 3.68
CA ALA A 371 9.11 19.28 4.03
C ALA A 371 9.62 20.72 4.27
N HIS A 372 9.09 21.70 3.53
CA HIS A 372 9.45 23.11 3.74
C HIS A 372 9.00 23.63 5.11
N TRP A 373 7.75 23.35 5.48
CA TRP A 373 7.16 23.75 6.76
C TRP A 373 7.80 23.02 7.93
N GLU A 374 8.13 21.74 7.75
CA GLU A 374 8.88 20.94 8.73
C GLU A 374 10.26 21.55 9.03
N HIS A 375 11.01 21.95 8.00
CA HIS A 375 12.29 22.65 8.17
C HIS A 375 12.12 24.01 8.85
N LEU A 376 11.08 24.77 8.50
CA LEU A 376 10.81 26.07 9.11
C LEU A 376 10.49 25.92 10.61
N PHE A 377 9.53 25.08 10.96
CA PHE A 377 9.10 24.92 12.35
C PHE A 377 10.16 24.26 13.23
N SER A 378 11.08 23.50 12.64
CA SER A 378 12.24 22.92 13.35
C SER A 378 13.41 23.91 13.53
N SER A 379 13.40 25.07 12.88
CA SER A 379 14.47 26.08 12.97
C SER A 379 14.08 27.35 13.72
N GLN A 380 12.79 27.63 13.92
CA GLN A 380 12.28 28.84 14.58
C GLN A 380 11.88 28.61 16.04
N SER A 381 11.56 29.64 16.82
CA SER A 381 11.09 29.47 18.20
C SER A 381 9.64 28.98 18.28
N TYR A 382 9.24 28.38 19.41
CA TYR A 382 7.87 27.93 19.63
C TYR A 382 6.83 29.06 19.59
N ARG A 383 7.25 30.31 19.85
CA ARG A 383 6.39 31.51 19.78
C ARG A 383 6.15 31.95 18.34
N GLU A 384 7.16 31.82 17.47
CA GLU A 384 7.02 32.10 16.05
C GLU A 384 6.14 31.05 15.37
N ASN A 385 6.35 29.77 15.73
CA ASN A 385 5.49 28.67 15.28
C ASN A 385 4.02 28.91 15.65
N ASP A 386 3.72 29.29 16.89
CA ASP A 386 2.35 29.61 17.35
C ASP A 386 1.69 30.72 16.53
N LYS A 387 2.42 31.80 16.21
CA LYS A 387 1.89 32.90 15.38
C LYS A 387 1.51 32.42 13.99
N ILE A 388 2.39 31.65 13.34
CA ILE A 388 2.15 31.13 11.98
C ILE A 388 0.99 30.14 11.99
N LEU A 389 1.01 29.17 12.92
CA LEU A 389 0.02 28.11 12.99
C LEU A 389 -1.38 28.64 13.31
N ARG A 390 -1.52 29.67 14.15
CA ARG A 390 -2.82 30.33 14.36
C ARG A 390 -3.34 30.97 13.10
N LEU A 391 -2.48 31.71 12.41
CA LEU A 391 -2.86 32.36 11.16
C LEU A 391 -3.32 31.33 10.12
N PHE A 392 -2.64 30.18 10.04
CA PHE A 392 -3.03 29.09 9.15
C PHE A 392 -4.34 28.44 9.60
N ALA A 393 -4.47 28.08 10.87
CA ALA A 393 -5.68 27.49 11.44
C ALA A 393 -6.92 28.37 11.19
N THR A 394 -6.82 29.68 11.41
CA THR A 394 -7.92 30.61 11.12
C THR A 394 -8.21 30.69 9.62
N LYS A 395 -7.19 30.73 8.76
CA LYS A 395 -7.38 30.78 7.31
C LYS A 395 -8.05 29.53 6.73
N ILE A 396 -7.79 28.36 7.30
CA ILE A 396 -8.41 27.10 6.85
C ILE A 396 -9.83 26.90 7.44
N GLY A 397 -10.22 27.68 8.44
CA GLY A 397 -11.60 27.72 8.97
C GLY A 397 -11.77 27.30 10.44
N PHE A 398 -10.69 27.03 11.19
CA PHE A 398 -10.80 26.70 12.61
C PHE A 398 -10.92 27.95 13.50
N ASP A 399 -11.63 27.79 14.61
CA ASP A 399 -11.53 28.71 15.74
C ASP A 399 -10.16 28.54 16.44
N ALA A 400 -9.25 29.47 16.17
CA ALA A 400 -7.92 29.52 16.77
C ALA A 400 -7.82 30.55 17.91
N SER A 401 -8.86 30.63 18.74
CA SER A 401 -8.94 31.49 19.93
C SER A 401 -7.86 31.17 20.98
N GLY A 402 -7.85 31.91 22.10
CA GLY A 402 -6.81 31.78 23.14
C GLY A 402 -6.72 30.39 23.77
N SER A 403 -7.82 29.62 23.78
CA SER A 403 -7.93 28.29 24.38
C SER A 403 -6.98 27.25 23.76
N VAL A 404 -6.68 27.33 22.46
CA VAL A 404 -5.82 26.36 21.76
C VAL A 404 -4.33 26.71 21.79
N LYS A 405 -3.93 27.68 22.63
CA LYS A 405 -2.54 28.17 22.71
C LYS A 405 -1.53 27.10 23.07
N VAL A 406 -1.87 26.25 24.01
CA VAL A 406 -0.98 25.17 24.43
C VAL A 406 -0.78 24.21 23.26
N LEU A 407 -1.82 23.91 22.49
CA LEU A 407 -1.79 22.99 21.36
C LEU A 407 -0.88 23.49 20.22
N LEU A 408 -0.98 24.77 19.83
CA LEU A 408 -0.24 25.36 18.71
C LEU A 408 1.18 25.85 19.05
N GLN A 409 1.55 25.90 20.34
CA GLN A 409 2.92 26.22 20.78
C GLN A 409 3.86 25.02 20.64
N VAL A 410 4.28 24.73 19.41
CA VAL A 410 5.12 23.57 19.11
C VAL A 410 6.60 23.93 19.20
N LYS A 411 7.33 23.26 20.10
CA LYS A 411 8.78 23.41 20.24
C LYS A 411 9.51 22.79 19.04
N PRO A 412 10.64 23.37 18.59
CA PRO A 412 11.39 22.86 17.43
C PRO A 412 11.91 21.43 17.63
N GLY A 413 12.30 21.12 18.87
CA GLY A 413 12.70 19.78 19.26
C GLY A 413 11.59 18.75 19.07
N LYS A 414 10.31 19.13 19.20
CA LYS A 414 9.17 18.24 18.94
C LYS A 414 8.93 18.01 17.45
N ILE A 415 9.16 19.02 16.61
CA ILE A 415 9.13 18.85 15.15
C ILE A 415 10.25 17.88 14.73
N ARG A 416 11.47 18.07 15.24
CA ARG A 416 12.61 17.15 14.99
C ARG A 416 12.42 15.76 15.59
N ALA A 417 11.51 15.58 16.54
CA ALA A 417 11.19 14.26 17.09
C ALA A 417 10.31 13.43 16.13
N ILE A 418 9.60 14.08 15.21
CA ILE A 418 8.95 13.39 14.08
C ILE A 418 10.01 12.65 13.27
N ASP A 419 11.14 13.31 12.97
CA ASP A 419 12.33 12.72 12.32
C ASP A 419 13.04 11.64 13.15
N ARG A 420 12.51 11.27 14.33
CA ARG A 420 13.05 10.21 15.19
C ARG A 420 12.01 9.12 15.48
N GLY A 421 10.88 9.12 14.76
CA GLY A 421 9.82 8.11 14.95
C GLY A 421 9.00 8.29 16.23
N VAL A 422 9.13 9.44 16.92
CA VAL A 422 8.34 9.78 18.12
C VAL A 422 7.44 10.99 17.84
N PRO A 423 6.55 10.94 16.84
CA PRO A 423 5.68 12.07 16.57
C PRO A 423 4.61 12.15 17.67
N GLU A 424 4.38 13.35 18.18
CA GLU A 424 3.32 13.65 19.15
C GLU A 424 2.19 14.44 18.48
N MET A 425 1.02 14.51 19.11
CA MET A 425 -0.13 15.30 18.65
C MET A 425 0.24 16.71 18.13
N GLN A 426 0.98 17.49 18.93
CA GLN A 426 1.28 18.90 18.61
C GLN A 426 2.06 19.06 17.29
N PRO A 427 3.21 18.39 17.08
CA PRO A 427 3.94 18.52 15.83
C PRO A 427 3.19 17.90 14.65
N LEU A 428 2.41 16.82 14.84
CA LEU A 428 1.56 16.26 13.78
C LEU A 428 0.49 17.26 13.31
N LEU A 429 -0.20 17.87 14.27
CA LEU A 429 -1.21 18.87 13.99
C LEU A 429 -0.62 20.12 13.32
N ALA A 430 0.57 20.56 13.73
CA ALA A 430 1.26 21.68 13.08
C ALA A 430 1.54 21.41 11.61
N LEU A 431 2.04 20.22 11.27
CA LEU A 431 2.30 19.84 9.88
C LEU A 431 1.00 19.65 9.10
N ALA A 432 -0.04 19.08 9.69
CA ALA A 432 -1.34 18.95 9.04
C ALA A 432 -1.98 20.32 8.75
N ILE A 433 -1.89 21.28 9.68
CA ILE A 433 -2.38 22.66 9.48
C ILE A 433 -1.60 23.35 8.35
N ALA A 434 -0.29 23.16 8.31
CA ALA A 434 0.55 23.71 7.26
C ALA A 434 0.26 23.07 5.89
N GLY A 435 0.06 21.74 5.80
CA GLY A 435 -0.35 21.08 4.56
C GLY A 435 -1.70 21.56 4.06
N ALA A 436 -2.64 21.81 4.97
CA ALA A 436 -3.95 22.31 4.63
C ALA A 436 -3.94 23.72 4.01
N ILE A 437 -2.92 24.55 4.24
CA ILE A 437 -2.91 25.89 3.64
C ILE A 437 -2.71 25.82 2.12
N ASP A 438 -1.89 24.88 1.66
CA ASP A 438 -1.44 24.75 0.28
C ASP A 438 -2.34 23.81 -0.56
N ASP A 439 -3.15 22.96 0.08
CA ASP A 439 -4.04 22.01 -0.58
C ASP A 439 -5.54 22.21 -0.21
N PRO A 440 -6.39 22.63 -1.16
CA PRO A 440 -7.83 22.77 -0.96
C PRO A 440 -8.56 21.45 -0.61
N ASN A 441 -8.04 20.31 -1.04
CA ASN A 441 -8.64 18.98 -0.79
C ASN A 441 -8.09 18.32 0.48
N HIS A 442 -7.23 19.02 1.22
CA HIS A 442 -6.60 18.46 2.42
C HIS A 442 -7.66 18.09 3.47
N PRO A 443 -7.61 16.90 4.10
CA PRO A 443 -8.66 16.43 5.02
C PRO A 443 -8.93 17.38 6.19
N LEU A 444 -7.90 18.10 6.64
CA LEU A 444 -8.03 19.08 7.73
C LEU A 444 -8.91 20.30 7.36
N ARG A 445 -9.04 20.65 6.07
CA ARG A 445 -9.99 21.69 5.62
C ARG A 445 -11.44 21.21 5.72
N HIS A 446 -11.70 19.96 5.34
CA HIS A 446 -13.03 19.37 5.50
C HIS A 446 -13.41 19.32 6.97
N LEU A 447 -12.49 18.90 7.84
CA LEU A 447 -12.71 18.95 9.30
C LEU A 447 -13.01 20.38 9.78
N ALA A 448 -12.29 21.41 9.29
CA ALA A 448 -12.55 22.79 9.69
C ALA A 448 -13.95 23.29 9.30
N VAL A 449 -14.48 22.81 8.17
CA VAL A 449 -15.83 23.12 7.69
C VAL A 449 -16.89 22.41 8.53
N GLU A 450 -16.69 21.13 8.85
CA GLU A 450 -17.64 20.32 9.62
C GLU A 450 -17.63 20.61 11.13
N ASP A 451 -16.45 20.87 11.70
CA ASP A 451 -16.22 21.16 13.10
C ASP A 451 -15.11 22.21 13.28
N SER A 452 -15.48 23.47 13.09
CA SER A 452 -14.59 24.63 13.32
C SER A 452 -14.03 24.68 14.76
N GLY A 453 -14.68 24.03 15.73
CA GLY A 453 -14.23 23.90 17.12
C GLY A 453 -13.34 22.68 17.38
N GLY A 454 -12.94 21.93 16.35
CA GLY A 454 -12.17 20.68 16.50
C GLY A 454 -10.85 20.85 17.24
N LEU A 455 -10.14 21.98 17.05
CA LEU A 455 -8.89 22.27 17.77
C LEU A 455 -9.12 22.45 19.27
N SER A 456 -10.20 23.14 19.65
CA SER A 456 -10.60 23.32 21.05
C SER A 456 -10.96 21.99 21.68
N PHE A 457 -11.62 21.09 20.95
CA PHE A 457 -11.92 19.74 21.42
C PHE A 457 -10.66 18.91 21.66
N ILE A 458 -9.68 18.93 20.74
CA ILE A 458 -8.39 18.25 20.94
C ILE A 458 -7.66 18.82 22.17
N ASN A 459 -7.74 20.13 22.41
CA ASN A 459 -7.15 20.75 23.58
C ASN A 459 -7.82 20.29 24.89
N ILE A 460 -9.15 20.15 24.92
CA ILE A 460 -9.89 19.60 26.08
C ILE A 460 -9.41 18.18 26.41
N LEU A 461 -9.27 17.30 25.40
CA LEU A 461 -8.76 15.94 25.62
C LEU A 461 -7.32 15.96 26.15
N LYS A 462 -6.49 16.92 25.69
CA LYS A 462 -5.10 17.07 26.15
C LYS A 462 -5.01 17.42 27.64
N GLU A 463 -5.86 18.32 28.13
CA GLU A 463 -5.87 18.77 29.53
C GLU A 463 -6.16 17.63 30.50
N VAL A 464 -6.96 16.64 30.08
CA VAL A 464 -7.21 15.41 30.86
C VAL A 464 -6.07 14.40 30.68
N ARG A 465 -5.58 14.21 29.45
CA ARG A 465 -4.55 13.20 29.13
C ARG A 465 -3.23 13.43 29.86
N ASP A 466 -2.76 14.67 29.95
CA ASP A 466 -1.43 14.98 30.48
C ASP A 466 -1.30 14.60 31.98
N PRO A 467 -2.22 14.97 32.89
CA PRO A 467 -2.19 14.51 34.28
C PRO A 467 -2.25 12.98 34.42
N VAL A 468 -3.12 12.30 33.66
CA VAL A 468 -3.27 10.83 33.70
C VAL A 468 -1.99 10.12 33.28
N SER A 469 -1.35 10.62 32.22
CA SER A 469 -0.10 10.04 31.70
C SER A 469 1.08 10.22 32.65
N HIS A 470 1.00 11.19 33.57
CA HIS A 470 2.00 11.44 34.61
C HIS A 470 1.70 10.73 35.95
N GLY A 471 0.64 9.92 36.01
CA GLY A 471 0.26 9.19 37.22
C GLY A 471 -0.32 10.06 38.33
N ASN A 472 -0.70 11.30 38.02
CA ASN A 472 -1.35 12.19 38.97
C ASN A 472 -2.82 11.81 39.15
N SER A 473 -3.32 11.90 40.39
CA SER A 473 -4.75 11.76 40.68
C SER A 473 -5.53 12.88 39.99
N ILE A 474 -6.45 12.49 39.10
CA ILE A 474 -7.36 13.44 38.46
C ILE A 474 -8.43 13.80 39.51
N ASN A 475 -8.51 15.07 39.93
CA ASN A 475 -9.64 15.57 40.73
C ASN A 475 -10.86 15.92 39.85
N PHE A 476 -11.00 15.31 38.68
CA PHE A 476 -11.98 15.67 37.67
C PHE A 476 -12.68 14.43 37.14
N THR A 477 -13.93 14.25 37.57
CA THR A 477 -14.80 13.15 37.13
C THR A 477 -15.68 13.65 35.98
N LEU A 478 -15.52 13.06 34.81
CA LEU A 478 -16.42 13.31 33.67
C LEU A 478 -17.66 12.43 33.83
N SER A 479 -18.85 13.00 33.56
CA SER A 479 -20.06 12.20 33.49
C SER A 479 -20.00 11.25 32.28
N THR A 480 -20.68 10.12 32.37
CA THR A 480 -20.69 9.12 31.31
C THR A 480 -21.32 9.67 30.03
N GLU A 481 -22.30 10.58 30.13
CA GLU A 481 -22.92 11.26 28.99
C GLU A 481 -21.95 12.18 28.25
N ILE A 482 -21.11 12.92 29.00
CA ILE A 482 -20.08 13.78 28.39
C ILE A 482 -19.03 12.92 27.68
N LEU A 483 -18.66 11.78 28.28
CA LEU A 483 -17.69 10.87 27.69
C LEU A 483 -18.23 10.21 26.40
N GLU A 484 -19.52 9.90 26.34
CA GLU A 484 -20.18 9.47 25.09
C GLU A 484 -20.16 10.56 24.03
N CYS A 485 -20.45 11.80 24.41
CA CYS A 485 -20.33 12.95 23.50
C CYS A 485 -18.89 13.10 22.97
N TYR A 486 -17.88 12.89 23.81
CA TYR A 486 -16.46 12.94 23.42
C TYR A 486 -16.11 11.81 22.46
N ARG A 487 -16.58 10.58 22.73
CA ARG A 487 -16.42 9.45 21.82
C ARG A 487 -17.02 9.75 20.45
N ASP A 488 -18.27 10.20 20.41
CA ASP A 488 -18.99 10.41 19.16
C ASP A 488 -18.36 11.56 18.35
N ARG A 489 -17.94 12.63 19.02
CA ARG A 489 -17.20 13.72 18.37
C ARG A 489 -15.83 13.27 17.86
N THR A 490 -15.12 12.42 18.62
CA THR A 490 -13.85 11.83 18.19
C THR A 490 -14.03 10.99 16.92
N VAL A 491 -15.05 10.14 16.87
CA VAL A 491 -15.35 9.32 15.68
C VAL A 491 -15.68 10.20 14.47
N ARG A 492 -16.49 11.25 14.64
CA ARG A 492 -16.77 12.21 13.55
C ARG A 492 -15.49 12.91 13.06
N LEU A 493 -14.65 13.37 13.99
CA LEU A 493 -13.38 14.02 13.66
C LEU A 493 -12.48 13.08 12.85
N ILE A 494 -12.34 11.82 13.27
CA ILE A 494 -11.53 10.81 12.56
C ILE A 494 -12.07 10.55 11.16
N ARG A 495 -13.40 10.48 10.97
CA ARG A 495 -14.02 10.31 9.65
C ARG A 495 -13.75 11.49 8.72
N ALA A 496 -13.79 12.71 9.24
CA ALA A 496 -13.45 13.90 8.45
C ALA A 496 -11.97 13.88 8.00
N LEU A 497 -11.07 13.35 8.83
CA LEU A 497 -9.65 13.20 8.50
C LEU A 497 -9.37 12.04 7.55
N ILE A 498 -10.15 10.95 7.62
CA ILE A 498 -9.99 9.73 6.82
C ILE A 498 -11.36 9.34 6.25
N PRO A 499 -11.78 9.95 5.12
CA PRO A 499 -13.12 9.74 4.54
C PRO A 499 -13.38 8.30 4.09
N GLU A 500 -12.33 7.49 3.90
CA GLU A 500 -12.43 6.06 3.60
C GLU A 500 -13.11 5.25 4.73
N ILE A 501 -13.18 5.81 5.93
CA ILE A 501 -13.94 5.26 7.05
C ILE A 501 -15.42 5.63 6.86
N THR A 502 -16.14 4.88 6.03
CA THR A 502 -17.55 5.12 5.68
C THR A 502 -18.54 4.94 6.84
N GLU A 503 -19.64 5.71 6.84
CA GLU A 503 -20.86 5.39 7.60
C GLU A 503 -21.55 4.17 7.00
N GLY A 504 -21.59 3.05 7.72
CA GLY A 504 -22.32 1.89 7.20
C GLY A 504 -22.21 0.59 8.00
N LYS A 505 -21.22 0.45 8.88
CA LYS A 505 -21.23 -0.57 9.93
C LYS A 505 -20.71 0.06 11.20
N ASP A 506 -21.48 -0.08 12.27
CA ASP A 506 -21.04 0.28 13.60
C ASP A 506 -19.67 -0.40 13.82
N PRO A 507 -18.58 0.35 14.09
CA PRO A 507 -17.24 -0.22 14.29
C PRO A 507 -17.19 -1.24 15.44
N TYR A 508 -18.27 -1.36 16.20
CA TYR A 508 -18.45 -2.30 17.31
C TYR A 508 -19.20 -3.60 16.93
N VAL A 509 -19.68 -3.76 15.68
CA VAL A 509 -20.42 -4.97 15.26
C VAL A 509 -19.48 -5.98 14.61
N SER A 510 -19.28 -7.10 15.30
CA SER A 510 -18.60 -8.29 14.76
C SER A 510 -19.34 -8.85 13.54
N LYS A 511 -18.60 -9.31 12.50
CA LYS A 511 -19.19 -10.00 11.34
C LYS A 511 -20.12 -11.11 11.84
N THR A 512 -21.39 -11.07 11.41
CA THR A 512 -22.32 -12.17 11.67
C THR A 512 -21.83 -13.44 10.99
N LYS A 513 -22.29 -14.60 11.48
CA LYS A 513 -21.99 -15.91 10.89
C LYS A 513 -22.33 -15.98 9.39
N TYR A 514 -23.35 -15.23 8.95
CA TYR A 514 -23.80 -15.16 7.56
C TYR A 514 -22.76 -14.51 6.63
N ASP A 515 -22.13 -13.39 7.05
CA ASP A 515 -21.11 -12.69 6.25
C ASP A 515 -19.87 -13.58 6.01
N ARG A 516 -19.44 -14.34 7.03
CA ARG A 516 -18.31 -15.28 6.89
C ARG A 516 -18.62 -16.41 5.91
N ASP A 517 -19.86 -16.90 5.90
CA ASP A 517 -20.28 -17.99 5.01
C ASP A 517 -20.31 -17.49 3.54
N ILE A 518 -20.69 -16.23 3.27
CA ILE A 518 -20.61 -15.63 1.92
C ILE A 518 -19.15 -15.50 1.45
N ASP A 519 -18.27 -15.00 2.31
CA ASP A 519 -16.83 -14.85 2.01
C ASP A 519 -16.21 -16.20 1.62
N GLN A 520 -16.59 -17.28 2.31
CA GLN A 520 -16.15 -18.64 2.02
C GLN A 520 -16.72 -19.19 0.71
N ILE A 521 -18.00 -18.93 0.40
CA ILE A 521 -18.62 -19.31 -0.88
C ILE A 521 -17.88 -18.66 -2.06
N ARG A 522 -17.57 -17.37 -1.95
CA ARG A 522 -16.83 -16.62 -2.99
C ARG A 522 -15.40 -17.13 -3.15
N LEU A 523 -14.70 -17.43 -2.06
CA LEU A 523 -13.35 -18.02 -2.12
C LEU A 523 -13.37 -19.39 -2.81
N LYS A 524 -14.32 -20.27 -2.47
CA LYS A 524 -14.50 -21.59 -3.11
C LYS A 524 -14.74 -21.45 -4.62
N ALA A 525 -15.61 -20.52 -5.02
CA ALA A 525 -15.87 -20.24 -6.43
C ALA A 525 -14.61 -19.74 -7.17
N ARG A 526 -13.83 -18.84 -6.55
CA ARG A 526 -12.55 -18.39 -7.14
C ARG A 526 -11.56 -19.54 -7.32
N ILE A 527 -11.46 -20.44 -6.35
CA ILE A 527 -10.58 -21.61 -6.43
C ILE A 527 -10.98 -22.53 -7.59
N GLU A 528 -12.28 -22.76 -7.82
CA GLU A 528 -12.75 -23.54 -8.97
C GLU A 528 -12.40 -22.88 -10.30
N LEU A 529 -12.57 -21.56 -10.40
CA LEU A 529 -12.17 -20.81 -11.60
C LEU A 529 -10.67 -20.90 -11.84
N ASP A 530 -9.85 -20.71 -10.80
CA ASP A 530 -8.39 -20.81 -10.90
C ASP A 530 -7.96 -22.23 -11.35
N LYS A 531 -8.66 -23.29 -10.91
CA LYS A 531 -8.45 -24.68 -11.37
C LYS A 531 -8.87 -24.91 -12.82
N SER A 532 -9.97 -24.29 -13.25
CA SER A 532 -10.59 -24.56 -14.56
C SER A 532 -9.96 -23.74 -15.69
N LEU A 533 -9.63 -22.48 -15.42
CA LEU A 533 -9.14 -21.52 -16.40
C LEU A 533 -7.64 -21.22 -16.26
N GLY A 534 -7.08 -21.44 -15.06
CA GLY A 534 -5.71 -21.08 -14.70
C GLY A 534 -5.63 -19.73 -13.98
N LEU A 535 -4.79 -19.66 -12.93
CA LEU A 535 -4.55 -18.47 -12.11
C LEU A 535 -4.23 -17.21 -12.95
N GLY A 536 -3.29 -17.33 -13.89
CA GLY A 536 -2.83 -16.21 -14.70
C GLY A 536 -3.93 -15.65 -15.60
N PHE A 537 -4.76 -16.54 -16.17
CA PHE A 537 -5.90 -16.15 -16.97
C PHE A 537 -6.96 -15.42 -16.13
N VAL A 538 -7.37 -16.01 -15.01
CA VAL A 538 -8.40 -15.44 -14.13
C VAL A 538 -7.95 -14.08 -13.56
N GLN A 539 -6.65 -13.89 -13.34
CA GLN A 539 -6.07 -12.61 -12.91
C GLN A 539 -6.01 -11.56 -14.03
N ALA A 540 -5.82 -11.98 -15.28
CA ALA A 540 -5.68 -11.07 -16.43
C ALA A 540 -7.03 -10.53 -16.94
N ILE A 541 -8.10 -11.31 -16.84
CA ILE A 541 -9.44 -10.87 -17.29
C ILE A 541 -9.98 -9.69 -16.47
N SER A 542 -10.86 -8.90 -17.09
CA SER A 542 -11.44 -7.71 -16.48
C SER A 542 -12.21 -8.01 -15.19
N PRO A 543 -12.25 -7.08 -14.22
CA PRO A 543 -12.99 -7.27 -12.96
C PRO A 543 -14.47 -7.62 -13.18
N ALA A 544 -15.11 -7.01 -14.19
CA ALA A 544 -16.50 -7.29 -14.55
C ALA A 544 -16.70 -8.74 -15.02
N LEU A 545 -15.84 -9.22 -15.92
CA LEU A 545 -15.91 -10.60 -16.41
C LEU A 545 -15.63 -11.61 -15.30
N ARG A 546 -14.66 -11.33 -14.44
CA ARG A 546 -14.33 -12.15 -13.27
C ARG A 546 -15.50 -12.27 -12.30
N GLU A 547 -16.19 -11.18 -12.02
CA GLU A 547 -17.34 -11.19 -11.11
C GLU A 547 -18.50 -12.02 -11.68
N GLU A 548 -18.79 -11.92 -12.97
CA GLU A 548 -19.83 -12.74 -13.61
C GLU A 548 -19.48 -14.23 -13.62
N LEU A 549 -18.19 -14.58 -13.82
CA LEU A 549 -17.71 -15.95 -13.70
C LEU A 549 -17.85 -16.48 -12.27
N ILE A 550 -17.53 -15.67 -11.24
CA ILE A 550 -17.70 -16.06 -9.82
C ILE A 550 -19.17 -16.34 -9.54
N LYS A 551 -20.07 -15.43 -9.91
CA LYS A 551 -21.53 -15.62 -9.71
C LYS A 551 -22.02 -16.88 -10.42
N LEU A 552 -21.54 -17.15 -11.64
CA LEU A 552 -21.92 -18.33 -12.41
C LEU A 552 -21.48 -19.61 -11.69
N THR A 553 -20.24 -19.64 -11.20
CA THR A 553 -19.71 -20.78 -10.46
C THR A 553 -20.49 -21.03 -9.17
N ILE A 554 -20.81 -19.98 -8.40
CA ILE A 554 -21.65 -20.09 -7.20
C ILE A 554 -23.01 -20.69 -7.56
N LEU A 555 -23.64 -20.20 -8.62
CA LEU A 555 -24.94 -20.72 -9.06
C LEU A 555 -24.86 -22.19 -9.49
N SER A 556 -23.80 -22.60 -10.22
CA SER A 556 -23.60 -24.00 -10.62
C SER A 556 -23.41 -24.96 -9.45
N GLN A 557 -22.89 -24.47 -8.33
CA GLN A 557 -22.67 -25.26 -7.11
C GLN A 557 -23.92 -25.38 -6.23
N THR A 558 -25.03 -24.71 -6.59
CA THR A 558 -26.25 -24.73 -5.77
C THR A 558 -26.90 -26.12 -5.83
N PRO A 559 -27.21 -26.76 -4.67
CA PRO A 559 -27.67 -28.15 -4.63
C PRO A 559 -28.99 -28.42 -5.34
N ALA A 560 -29.88 -27.44 -5.41
CA ALA A 560 -31.15 -27.52 -6.13
C ALA A 560 -31.37 -26.21 -6.89
N LEU A 561 -31.75 -26.33 -8.17
CA LEU A 561 -32.05 -25.20 -9.04
C LEU A 561 -33.48 -25.34 -9.55
N ASP A 562 -34.28 -24.30 -9.40
CA ASP A 562 -35.58 -24.20 -10.06
C ASP A 562 -35.44 -23.77 -11.54
N ASN A 563 -36.54 -23.77 -12.28
CA ASN A 563 -36.54 -23.39 -13.70
C ASN A 563 -36.11 -21.93 -13.92
N GLU A 564 -36.37 -21.03 -12.97
CA GLU A 564 -35.96 -19.64 -13.05
C GLU A 564 -34.44 -19.51 -12.89
N GLN A 565 -33.86 -20.25 -11.96
CA GLN A 565 -32.43 -20.31 -11.72
C GLN A 565 -31.68 -21.00 -12.86
N LEU A 566 -32.25 -22.04 -13.49
CA LEU A 566 -31.72 -22.62 -14.72
C LEU A 566 -31.73 -21.60 -15.87
N GLN A 567 -32.82 -20.84 -16.05
CA GLN A 567 -32.85 -19.78 -17.05
C GLN A 567 -31.85 -18.67 -16.73
N ARG A 568 -31.70 -18.30 -15.46
CA ARG A 568 -30.69 -17.34 -15.00
C ARG A 568 -29.28 -17.82 -15.32
N PHE A 569 -28.99 -19.10 -15.13
CA PHE A 569 -27.70 -19.70 -15.48
C PHE A 569 -27.38 -19.55 -16.98
N ILE A 570 -28.33 -19.85 -17.86
CA ILE A 570 -28.18 -19.65 -19.31
C ILE A 570 -27.97 -18.17 -19.64
N ASN A 571 -28.76 -17.28 -19.03
CA ASN A 571 -28.64 -15.83 -19.24
C ASN A 571 -27.25 -15.33 -18.83
N MET A 572 -26.69 -15.85 -17.73
CA MET A 572 -25.35 -15.51 -17.28
C MET A 572 -24.28 -16.02 -18.24
N LEU A 573 -24.37 -17.28 -18.71
CA LEU A 573 -23.45 -17.81 -19.73
C LEU A 573 -23.43 -16.96 -21.00
N ALA A 574 -24.61 -16.58 -21.50
CA ALA A 574 -24.72 -15.72 -22.67
C ALA A 574 -24.17 -14.31 -22.41
N SER A 575 -24.35 -13.78 -21.19
CA SER A 575 -23.84 -12.45 -20.80
C SER A 575 -22.32 -12.46 -20.66
N ILE A 576 -21.74 -13.52 -20.09
CA ILE A 576 -20.30 -13.76 -20.00
C ILE A 576 -19.68 -13.84 -21.40
N MET A 577 -20.28 -14.61 -22.31
CA MET A 577 -19.81 -14.70 -23.69
C MET A 577 -19.90 -13.34 -24.40
N GLN A 578 -21.01 -12.62 -24.21
CA GLN A 578 -21.19 -11.28 -24.78
C GLN A 578 -20.15 -10.28 -24.25
N LEU A 579 -19.87 -10.32 -22.95
CA LEU A 579 -18.87 -9.46 -22.32
C LEU A 579 -17.46 -9.78 -22.83
N SER A 580 -17.14 -11.07 -23.00
CA SER A 580 -15.85 -11.51 -23.54
C SER A 580 -15.62 -11.03 -24.98
N LEU A 581 -16.65 -11.12 -25.83
CA LEU A 581 -16.60 -10.58 -27.20
C LEU A 581 -16.54 -9.05 -27.21
N PHE A 582 -17.25 -8.39 -26.29
CA PHE A 582 -17.21 -6.94 -26.15
C PHE A 582 -15.80 -6.42 -25.80
N GLU A 583 -15.10 -7.10 -24.88
CA GLU A 583 -13.74 -6.73 -24.48
C GLU A 583 -12.74 -6.77 -25.65
N VAL A 584 -12.97 -7.63 -26.65
CA VAL A 584 -12.17 -7.67 -27.89
C VAL A 584 -12.40 -6.46 -28.78
N VAL A 585 -13.65 -6.01 -28.91
CA VAL A 585 -14.02 -5.00 -29.92
C VAL A 585 -14.05 -3.56 -29.40
N LYS A 586 -14.17 -3.36 -28.08
CA LYS A 586 -14.41 -2.03 -27.47
C LYS A 586 -13.37 -0.96 -27.86
N ASP A 587 -12.13 -1.38 -28.07
CA ASP A 587 -11.00 -0.50 -28.39
C ASP A 587 -10.67 -0.44 -29.89
N ARG A 588 -11.34 -1.26 -30.72
CA ARG A 588 -11.06 -1.43 -32.17
C ARG A 588 -12.02 -0.63 -33.06
N LYS A 589 -12.47 0.55 -32.62
CA LYS A 589 -13.54 1.35 -33.27
C LYS A 589 -13.26 1.64 -34.75
N SER A 590 -14.28 1.54 -35.59
CA SER A 590 -14.22 1.96 -37.00
C SER A 590 -15.13 3.16 -37.26
N SER A 591 -14.56 4.22 -37.83
CA SER A 591 -15.26 5.48 -38.15
C SER A 591 -15.97 5.46 -39.52
N VAL A 592 -15.81 4.41 -40.34
CA VAL A 592 -16.17 4.45 -41.79
C VAL A 592 -17.09 3.30 -42.22
N ILE A 593 -17.80 2.61 -41.30
CA ILE A 593 -18.63 1.48 -41.74
C ILE A 593 -20.05 1.94 -42.13
N ASN A 594 -20.44 1.66 -43.38
CA ASN A 594 -21.77 1.95 -43.90
C ASN A 594 -22.81 1.08 -43.18
N GLN A 595 -23.79 1.73 -42.54
CA GLN A 595 -24.73 1.06 -41.63
C GLN A 595 -25.61 0.02 -42.33
N THR A 596 -25.80 0.09 -43.65
CA THR A 596 -26.71 -0.79 -44.39
C THR A 596 -26.09 -2.14 -44.77
N THR A 597 -24.77 -2.23 -44.96
CA THR A 597 -24.08 -3.44 -45.47
C THR A 597 -23.38 -4.25 -44.39
N LEU A 598 -23.28 -3.72 -43.16
CA LEU A 598 -22.61 -4.33 -42.00
C LEU A 598 -22.86 -5.83 -41.80
N ARG A 599 -24.12 -6.26 -41.92
CA ARG A 599 -24.47 -7.66 -41.67
C ARG A 599 -23.91 -8.57 -42.76
N ASP A 600 -24.07 -8.16 -44.01
CA ASP A 600 -23.66 -8.95 -45.17
C ASP A 600 -22.14 -9.07 -45.21
N GLU A 601 -21.42 -7.98 -44.92
CA GLU A 601 -19.97 -7.97 -44.75
C GLU A 601 -19.49 -8.91 -43.63
N ALA A 602 -20.16 -8.89 -42.47
CA ALA A 602 -19.82 -9.77 -41.36
C ALA A 602 -20.05 -11.25 -41.71
N ILE A 603 -21.16 -11.55 -42.39
CA ILE A 603 -21.50 -12.89 -42.89
C ILE A 603 -20.47 -13.36 -43.93
N GLU A 604 -20.04 -12.48 -44.83
CA GLU A 604 -19.01 -12.79 -45.81
C GLU A 604 -17.69 -13.15 -45.13
N LYS A 605 -17.28 -12.36 -44.12
CA LYS A 605 -16.07 -12.66 -43.33
C LYS A 605 -16.16 -13.98 -42.56
N ILE A 606 -17.34 -14.39 -42.09
CA ILE A 606 -17.54 -15.72 -41.48
C ILE A 606 -17.26 -16.84 -42.51
N VAL A 607 -17.70 -16.67 -43.75
CA VAL A 607 -17.46 -17.64 -44.83
C VAL A 607 -15.99 -17.63 -45.25
N GLN A 608 -15.40 -16.45 -45.46
CA GLN A 608 -13.99 -16.28 -45.85
C GLN A 608 -13.02 -16.86 -44.82
N SER A 609 -13.34 -16.77 -43.53
CA SER A 609 -12.54 -17.37 -42.46
C SER A 609 -12.71 -18.89 -42.32
N GLY A 610 -13.60 -19.51 -43.10
CA GLY A 610 -13.74 -20.97 -43.19
C GLY A 610 -14.65 -21.61 -42.13
N PHE A 611 -15.50 -20.84 -41.46
CA PHE A 611 -16.49 -21.42 -40.53
C PHE A 611 -17.63 -22.13 -41.25
N TYR A 612 -18.04 -21.63 -42.43
CA TYR A 612 -19.09 -22.23 -43.25
C TYR A 612 -18.71 -22.16 -44.73
N PRO A 613 -19.18 -23.12 -45.55
CA PRO A 613 -18.90 -23.14 -46.99
C PRO A 613 -19.68 -22.06 -47.77
N ALA A 614 -20.81 -21.58 -47.24
CA ALA A 614 -21.66 -20.58 -47.87
C ALA A 614 -22.54 -19.84 -46.85
N SER A 615 -22.97 -18.62 -47.18
CA SER A 615 -23.75 -17.73 -46.31
C SER A 615 -25.08 -18.32 -45.86
N ASN A 616 -25.71 -19.18 -46.67
CA ASN A 616 -26.98 -19.84 -46.36
C ASN A 616 -26.87 -20.95 -45.30
N SER A 617 -25.64 -21.39 -44.97
CA SER A 617 -25.38 -22.42 -43.97
C SER A 617 -25.22 -21.85 -42.56
N ILE A 618 -25.16 -20.53 -42.43
CA ILE A 618 -25.01 -19.83 -41.15
C ILE A 618 -26.34 -19.91 -40.36
N PRO A 619 -26.31 -20.24 -39.05
CA PRO A 619 -27.50 -20.30 -38.22
C PRO A 619 -28.33 -19.01 -38.23
N GLU A 620 -29.66 -19.16 -38.25
CA GLU A 620 -30.62 -18.04 -38.27
C GLU A 620 -30.40 -17.05 -37.12
N GLN A 621 -29.98 -17.55 -35.95
CA GLN A 621 -29.68 -16.72 -34.77
C GLN A 621 -28.57 -15.70 -35.01
N ILE A 622 -27.71 -15.93 -36.00
CA ILE A 622 -26.60 -15.04 -36.39
C ILE A 622 -26.98 -14.23 -37.64
N SER A 623 -27.61 -14.86 -38.64
CA SER A 623 -27.95 -14.20 -39.91
C SER A 623 -29.12 -13.23 -39.81
N THR A 624 -29.88 -13.21 -38.71
CA THR A 624 -31.03 -12.28 -38.51
C THR A 624 -30.76 -11.13 -37.54
N VAL A 625 -29.51 -10.96 -37.07
CA VAL A 625 -29.16 -9.92 -36.09
C VAL A 625 -29.45 -8.52 -36.62
N ASN A 626 -30.07 -7.66 -35.80
CA ASN A 626 -30.45 -6.29 -36.18
C ASN A 626 -29.22 -5.40 -36.48
N THR A 627 -29.19 -4.79 -37.67
CA THR A 627 -28.04 -3.99 -38.15
C THR A 627 -27.72 -2.78 -37.28
N LYS A 628 -28.74 -2.16 -36.64
CA LYS A 628 -28.54 -1.05 -35.70
C LYS A 628 -27.74 -1.50 -34.46
N ARG A 629 -27.95 -2.73 -34.00
CA ARG A 629 -27.19 -3.30 -32.87
C ARG A 629 -25.75 -3.64 -33.26
N ILE A 630 -25.53 -4.14 -34.48
CA ILE A 630 -24.19 -4.38 -35.02
C ILE A 630 -23.42 -3.06 -35.11
N TYR A 631 -24.05 -2.02 -35.64
CA TYR A 631 -23.44 -0.69 -35.72
C TYR A 631 -23.00 -0.18 -34.35
N LEU A 632 -23.89 -0.23 -33.35
CA LEU A 632 -23.55 0.17 -31.98
C LEU A 632 -22.39 -0.67 -31.38
N ALA A 633 -22.35 -1.97 -31.67
CA ALA A 633 -21.26 -2.85 -31.22
C ALA A 633 -19.91 -2.44 -31.82
N VAL A 634 -19.86 -2.15 -33.13
CA VAL A 634 -18.67 -1.65 -33.82
C VAL A 634 -18.21 -0.28 -33.30
N GLN A 635 -19.14 0.54 -32.79
CA GLN A 635 -18.82 1.83 -32.14
C GLN A 635 -18.33 1.67 -30.68
N GLY A 636 -18.16 0.44 -30.20
CA GLY A 636 -17.68 0.13 -28.85
C GLY A 636 -18.77 0.15 -27.78
N SER A 637 -20.03 -0.12 -28.14
CA SER A 637 -21.13 -0.28 -27.17
C SER A 637 -21.46 -1.74 -26.89
N SER A 638 -21.80 -2.08 -25.65
CA SER A 638 -22.33 -3.42 -25.33
C SER A 638 -23.79 -3.54 -25.77
N THR A 639 -24.10 -4.47 -26.67
CA THR A 639 -25.47 -4.67 -27.18
C THR A 639 -26.01 -6.08 -26.92
N THR A 640 -25.98 -6.95 -27.93
CA THR A 640 -26.43 -8.34 -27.85
C THR A 640 -25.35 -9.28 -28.29
N LEU A 641 -25.35 -10.50 -27.73
CA LEU A 641 -24.40 -11.56 -28.06
C LEU A 641 -24.16 -11.73 -29.56
N GLY A 642 -25.23 -11.85 -30.37
CA GLY A 642 -25.09 -11.98 -31.83
C GLY A 642 -24.48 -10.74 -32.50
N ALA A 643 -24.79 -9.54 -32.02
CA ALA A 643 -24.20 -8.30 -32.55
C ALA A 643 -22.72 -8.16 -32.18
N GLN A 644 -22.32 -8.59 -30.98
CA GLN A 644 -20.91 -8.60 -30.60
C GLN A 644 -20.10 -9.63 -31.38
N LEU A 645 -20.69 -10.81 -31.66
CA LEU A 645 -20.06 -11.80 -32.52
C LEU A 645 -19.77 -11.20 -33.90
N LEU A 646 -20.78 -10.59 -34.53
CA LEU A 646 -20.62 -9.99 -35.86
C LEU A 646 -19.62 -8.81 -35.84
N ALA A 647 -19.57 -8.03 -34.75
CA ALA A 647 -18.57 -6.98 -34.59
C ALA A 647 -17.14 -7.54 -34.54
N VAL A 648 -16.91 -8.70 -33.90
CA VAL A 648 -15.62 -9.39 -33.91
C VAL A 648 -15.21 -9.78 -35.33
N PHE A 649 -16.13 -10.33 -36.14
CA PHE A 649 -15.81 -10.64 -37.54
C PHE A 649 -15.52 -9.38 -38.36
N LEU A 650 -16.24 -8.28 -38.13
CA LEU A 650 -15.98 -7.03 -38.85
C LEU A 650 -14.62 -6.39 -38.50
N LEU A 651 -14.26 -6.38 -37.21
CA LEU A 651 -13.08 -5.66 -36.69
C LEU A 651 -11.83 -6.54 -36.51
N GLY A 652 -11.99 -7.86 -36.54
CA GLY A 652 -10.88 -8.81 -36.51
C GLY A 652 -10.10 -8.82 -37.82
N SER A 653 -8.79 -8.98 -37.71
CA SER A 653 -7.91 -9.24 -38.84
C SER A 653 -8.15 -10.64 -39.40
N GLU A 654 -7.84 -10.85 -40.68
CA GLU A 654 -8.01 -12.14 -41.35
C GLU A 654 -7.24 -13.26 -40.62
N SER A 655 -6.02 -12.98 -40.15
CA SER A 655 -5.21 -13.93 -39.39
C SER A 655 -5.85 -14.34 -38.06
N GLU A 656 -6.45 -13.40 -37.33
CA GLU A 656 -7.14 -13.70 -36.06
C GLU A 656 -8.38 -14.57 -36.31
N LEU A 657 -9.19 -14.23 -37.32
CA LEU A 657 -10.42 -14.98 -37.63
C LEU A 657 -10.13 -16.41 -38.10
N VAL A 658 -9.09 -16.59 -38.93
CA VAL A 658 -8.63 -17.92 -39.34
C VAL A 658 -8.06 -18.69 -38.14
N GLN A 659 -7.35 -18.03 -37.22
CA GLN A 659 -6.84 -18.67 -36.01
C GLN A 659 -7.98 -19.07 -35.06
N LEU A 660 -9.03 -18.26 -34.94
CA LEU A 660 -10.24 -18.60 -34.20
C LEU A 660 -10.92 -19.84 -34.78
N GLN A 661 -11.07 -19.89 -36.11
CA GLN A 661 -11.65 -21.05 -36.81
C GLN A 661 -10.85 -22.32 -36.57
N LYS A 662 -9.51 -22.26 -36.63
CA LYS A 662 -8.64 -23.40 -36.35
C LYS A 662 -8.74 -23.87 -34.90
N SER A 663 -8.89 -22.94 -33.96
CA SER A 663 -8.92 -23.23 -32.52
C SER A 663 -10.27 -23.78 -32.05
N ASP A 664 -11.38 -23.30 -32.62
CA ASP A 664 -12.74 -23.79 -32.36
C ASP A 664 -13.64 -23.67 -33.61
N PRO A 665 -13.66 -24.67 -34.51
CA PRO A 665 -14.49 -24.64 -35.72
C PRO A 665 -15.99 -24.53 -35.43
N ALA A 666 -16.43 -25.00 -34.26
CA ALA A 666 -17.84 -24.97 -33.85
C ALA A 666 -18.19 -23.71 -33.02
N PHE A 667 -17.33 -22.69 -33.02
CA PHE A 667 -17.51 -21.49 -32.22
C PHE A 667 -18.79 -20.72 -32.59
N VAL A 668 -19.04 -20.49 -33.88
CA VAL A 668 -20.23 -19.77 -34.35
C VAL A 668 -21.51 -20.55 -34.02
N ASP A 669 -21.53 -21.87 -34.25
CA ASP A 669 -22.63 -22.76 -33.86
C ASP A 669 -22.90 -22.72 -32.36
N PHE A 670 -21.84 -22.63 -31.55
CA PHE A 670 -21.96 -22.56 -30.11
C PHE A 670 -22.61 -21.25 -29.65
N VAL A 671 -22.20 -20.11 -30.21
CA VAL A 671 -22.82 -18.83 -29.92
C VAL A 671 -24.28 -18.82 -30.38
N ALA A 672 -24.58 -19.37 -31.55
CA ALA A 672 -25.95 -19.54 -32.04
C ALA A 672 -26.80 -20.40 -31.08
N LYS A 673 -26.25 -21.51 -30.57
CA LYS A 673 -26.89 -22.36 -29.56
C LYS A 673 -27.18 -21.59 -28.26
N LEU A 674 -26.25 -20.77 -27.78
CA LEU A 674 -26.46 -19.94 -26.58
C LEU A 674 -27.56 -18.89 -26.78
N ILE A 675 -27.60 -18.23 -27.94
CA ILE A 675 -28.67 -17.28 -28.29
C ILE A 675 -30.03 -17.99 -28.29
N ARG A 676 -30.08 -19.19 -28.89
CA ARG A 676 -31.31 -20.01 -28.91
C ARG A 676 -31.77 -20.37 -27.50
N LEU A 677 -30.87 -20.88 -26.66
CA LEU A 677 -31.16 -21.27 -25.27
C LEU A 677 -31.58 -20.09 -24.39
N ARG A 678 -30.99 -18.91 -24.60
CA ARG A 678 -31.35 -17.68 -23.88
C ARG A 678 -32.81 -17.28 -24.13
N GLY A 679 -33.31 -17.51 -25.35
CA GLY A 679 -34.65 -17.16 -25.78
C GLY A 679 -34.89 -15.65 -25.97
N HIS A 680 -35.96 -15.32 -26.68
CA HIS A 680 -36.50 -13.96 -26.80
C HIS A 680 -37.80 -13.89 -25.98
N GLY A 681 -37.78 -13.23 -24.81
CA GLY A 681 -38.98 -12.88 -24.05
C GLY A 681 -39.81 -14.06 -23.52
N ASN A 682 -39.57 -14.46 -22.27
CA ASN A 682 -40.47 -15.26 -21.42
C ASN A 682 -40.94 -16.65 -21.90
N LYS A 683 -40.43 -17.22 -23.00
CA LYS A 683 -40.68 -18.64 -23.33
C LYS A 683 -39.54 -19.51 -22.78
N GLN A 684 -39.79 -20.21 -21.67
CA GLN A 684 -38.89 -21.26 -21.17
C GLN A 684 -38.75 -22.34 -22.25
N GLN A 685 -37.52 -22.66 -22.67
CA GLN A 685 -37.25 -23.79 -23.55
C GLN A 685 -37.21 -25.09 -22.73
N SER A 686 -38.01 -26.07 -23.14
CA SER A 686 -38.18 -27.38 -22.50
C SER A 686 -36.95 -28.30 -22.53
N ASP A 687 -35.88 -27.91 -23.26
CA ASP A 687 -34.82 -28.83 -23.68
C ASP A 687 -33.50 -28.66 -22.92
N PHE A 688 -33.46 -27.84 -21.85
CA PHE A 688 -32.27 -27.66 -21.01
C PHE A 688 -32.45 -28.27 -19.64
N SER A 689 -31.61 -29.24 -19.30
CA SER A 689 -31.61 -29.91 -18.01
C SER A 689 -30.37 -29.56 -17.19
N ARG A 690 -30.38 -29.92 -15.90
CA ARG A 690 -29.21 -29.77 -15.03
C ARG A 690 -27.97 -30.52 -15.55
N GLY A 691 -28.17 -31.66 -16.24
CA GLY A 691 -27.07 -32.43 -16.82
C GLY A 691 -26.31 -31.67 -17.91
N ASP A 692 -26.95 -30.67 -18.53
CA ASP A 692 -26.37 -29.85 -19.60
C ASP A 692 -25.57 -28.66 -19.07
N MET A 693 -25.66 -28.34 -17.77
CA MET A 693 -25.03 -27.16 -17.17
C MET A 693 -23.50 -27.21 -17.23
N GLU A 694 -22.90 -28.29 -16.72
CA GLU A 694 -21.44 -28.44 -16.67
C GLU A 694 -20.80 -28.47 -18.08
N PRO A 695 -21.32 -29.26 -19.05
CA PRO A 695 -20.82 -29.22 -20.42
C PRO A 695 -20.91 -27.82 -21.05
N LEU A 696 -22.01 -27.10 -20.80
CA LEU A 696 -22.21 -25.76 -21.35
C LEU A 696 -21.27 -24.73 -20.69
N LYS A 697 -21.09 -24.79 -19.37
CA LYS A 697 -20.13 -23.98 -18.60
C LYS A 697 -18.71 -24.18 -19.12
N TYR A 698 -18.29 -25.44 -19.24
CA TYR A 698 -16.94 -25.78 -19.72
C TYR A 698 -16.71 -25.30 -21.15
N LYS A 699 -17.71 -25.41 -22.03
CA LYS A 699 -17.61 -24.90 -23.40
C LYS A 699 -17.49 -23.37 -23.43
N VAL A 700 -18.25 -22.64 -22.59
CA VAL A 700 -18.06 -21.20 -22.42
C VAL A 700 -16.65 -20.88 -21.94
N PHE A 701 -16.16 -21.54 -20.89
CA PHE A 701 -14.81 -21.33 -20.34
C PHE A 701 -13.72 -21.53 -21.41
N LYS A 702 -13.82 -22.61 -22.19
CA LYS A 702 -12.93 -22.88 -23.32
C LYS A 702 -12.98 -21.76 -24.36
N SER A 703 -14.19 -21.35 -24.76
CA SER A 703 -14.37 -20.30 -25.76
C SER A 703 -13.79 -18.95 -25.32
N ILE A 704 -13.99 -18.52 -24.06
CA ILE A 704 -13.40 -17.26 -23.57
C ILE A 704 -11.88 -17.31 -23.61
N LYS A 705 -11.29 -18.45 -23.22
CA LYS A 705 -9.84 -18.65 -23.27
C LYS A 705 -9.31 -18.51 -24.70
N ILE A 706 -9.95 -19.17 -25.67
CA ILE A 706 -9.59 -19.06 -27.09
C ILE A 706 -9.73 -17.62 -27.58
N ILE A 707 -10.82 -16.93 -27.27
CA ILE A 707 -11.02 -15.52 -27.67
C ILE A 707 -9.87 -14.65 -27.14
N THR A 708 -9.49 -14.81 -25.88
CA THR A 708 -8.43 -14.01 -25.24
C THR A 708 -7.02 -14.36 -25.76
N GLU A 709 -6.81 -15.60 -26.24
CA GLU A 709 -5.53 -16.03 -26.81
C GLU A 709 -5.38 -15.59 -28.28
N VAL A 710 -6.49 -15.42 -28.99
CA VAL A 710 -6.51 -15.06 -30.42
C VAL A 710 -6.46 -13.56 -30.66
N PHE A 711 -7.20 -12.76 -29.87
CA PHE A 711 -7.37 -11.32 -30.05
C PHE A 711 -6.71 -10.51 -28.93
#